data_AF-A0A2G1VM44-F1
#
_entry.id   AF-A0A2G1VM44-F1
#
_cell.length_a   1.000
_cell.length_b   1.000
_cell.length_c   1.000
_cell.angle_alpha   90.00
_cell.angle_beta   90.00
_cell.angle_gamma   90.00
#
_symmetry.space_group_name_H-M   'P 1'
#
loop_
_entity.id
_entity.type
_entity.pdbx_description
1 polymer ?
#
loop_
_entity_poly.entity_id
_entity_poly.type
_entity_poly.pdbx_seq_one_letter_code
_entity_poly.pdbx_strand_id
1 'polypeptide(L)'
;MQLLKHFHKLSIHPKNANDLKGLILQLAVQGKLTADWRKENQDLISGLNSAENLKKSIKAEKITLIKKKLIRNIKTSAFRKNDYYIDTPENWEWIKLGELGAIFNGNSVNKSVKQAKYEGLDNGYPYLGTKDIGYGFETINYENGVKIPKGEDKFKVAHKGSVLICSEGGSAGKKCGIVNKDVCFGNKLYAIEPFQNIEPTFLLSLYLTPKFFEQFQSRMTGIIGGVSISRFCDIAVPLPSLEEQKEIVRVVEILFKEVEQLESLTQKRIQLKQDYVVSALNQLATLNTQTAWQELTPHFSAFFDDVTNIKKLRETILQLAVQGKLTADWRARHPELVSGSHHANELLKNIQIEKAQLIKEKKVKKEKALPPITPEEIPYELPEGWVWCRLQDIVNVGTGSTPAKSNSAYYSGTIPWYTSSATNDLFAKEAEKLISDKALKETNCKVFPKGTLIIAMYGQGKTRGQISELVVPGATNQAVAAMVFYQSSYEFKDYIKYFFRKIYQEIRLLAEGGAQPNLNVGKIKNTLLPLPPLEEQKTIVEKVNALMSLCDTLEQEVKTSEEQLEDLMQSVLREVFESKAEEKVALSMAAEPEEGYNTNTFDEIFESLNYDYEVAAVVLLTQERFGFTYGKKYVHKMFSNIDFLNELPIFKDLEFQEHGWGMYSPVLKKTLESEVFVTYQSLSTAKKTLQVKPKAIPQITKWINAKENKQFVNQVKNMLTIYEQPLIDKSMNRIELLNTVLECMVVLKKNNLKAIRAKMENWKMFEGNYNTKAEKFSENETLHMIHFINGLR
;
A
#
# COMPACT_ATOMS: atom_id res chain seq x y z
N MET A 1 -28.25 -4.63 -7.27
CA MET A 1 -26.84 -4.16 -7.32
C MET A 1 -25.95 -5.01 -6.42
N GLN A 2 -24.97 -5.74 -6.97
CA GLN A 2 -23.98 -6.49 -6.17
C GLN A 2 -23.06 -5.56 -5.33
N LEU A 3 -22.93 -4.29 -5.72
CA LEU A 3 -22.19 -3.26 -5.00
C LEU A 3 -22.63 -3.12 -3.53
N LEU A 4 -23.95 -3.12 -3.28
CA LEU A 4 -24.52 -3.04 -1.93
C LEU A 4 -24.16 -4.25 -1.07
N LYS A 5 -23.92 -5.43 -1.67
CA LYS A 5 -23.54 -6.66 -0.95
C LYS A 5 -22.11 -6.62 -0.41
N HIS A 6 -21.21 -5.86 -1.05
CA HIS A 6 -19.83 -5.68 -0.60
C HIS A 6 -19.59 -4.32 0.08
N PHE A 7 -20.60 -3.45 0.11
CA PHE A 7 -20.58 -2.09 0.64
C PHE A 7 -20.11 -2.00 2.10
N HIS A 8 -20.58 -2.93 2.94
CA HIS A 8 -20.15 -3.03 4.33
C HIS A 8 -18.69 -3.51 4.48
N LYS A 9 -18.16 -4.29 3.53
CA LYS A 9 -16.76 -4.74 3.56
C LYS A 9 -15.80 -3.67 3.05
N LEU A 10 -16.23 -2.88 2.08
CA LEU A 10 -15.44 -1.81 1.47
C LEU A 10 -15.34 -0.56 2.35
N SER A 11 -16.33 -0.28 3.21
CA SER A 11 -16.36 0.89 4.11
C SER A 11 -15.56 0.73 5.41
N ILE A 12 -14.84 -0.39 5.58
CA ILE A 12 -14.03 -0.68 6.78
C ILE A 12 -12.78 0.22 6.86
N HIS A 13 -12.37 0.86 5.75
CA HIS A 13 -11.23 1.78 5.74
C HIS A 13 -11.67 3.21 5.39
N PRO A 14 -11.27 4.25 6.14
CA PRO A 14 -11.71 5.63 5.90
C PRO A 14 -11.39 6.16 4.49
N LYS A 15 -10.26 5.73 3.91
CA LYS A 15 -9.88 6.08 2.53
C LYS A 15 -10.91 5.64 1.48
N ASN A 16 -11.66 4.57 1.74
CA ASN A 16 -12.57 3.96 0.76
C ASN A 16 -13.91 4.73 0.66
N ALA A 17 -14.23 5.60 1.63
CA ALA A 17 -15.48 6.35 1.64
C ALA A 17 -15.57 7.36 0.47
N ASN A 18 -14.48 8.06 0.17
CA ASN A 18 -14.43 9.03 -0.93
C ASN A 18 -14.51 8.36 -2.30
N ASP A 19 -13.78 7.25 -2.49
CA ASP A 19 -13.83 6.49 -3.74
C ASP A 19 -15.22 5.90 -3.99
N LEU A 20 -15.89 5.46 -2.91
CA LEU A 20 -17.26 4.97 -2.95
C LEU A 20 -18.27 6.08 -3.30
N LYS A 21 -18.12 7.29 -2.73
CA LYS A 21 -18.93 8.46 -3.11
C LYS A 21 -18.76 8.79 -4.60
N GLY A 22 -17.53 8.76 -5.11
CA GLY A 22 -17.25 8.96 -6.53
C GLY A 22 -17.92 7.91 -7.44
N LEU A 23 -17.92 6.65 -7.01
CA LEU A 23 -18.57 5.54 -7.73
C LEU A 23 -20.10 5.67 -7.74
N ILE A 24 -20.70 6.01 -6.60
CA ILE A 24 -22.15 6.27 -6.48
C ILE A 24 -22.54 7.36 -7.49
N LEU A 25 -21.82 8.47 -7.52
CA LEU A 25 -22.10 9.56 -8.45
C LEU A 25 -21.96 9.13 -9.91
N GLN A 26 -20.91 8.38 -10.25
CA GLN A 26 -20.74 7.83 -11.60
C GLN A 26 -21.95 6.98 -12.01
N LEU A 27 -22.36 6.03 -11.16
CA LEU A 27 -23.50 5.16 -11.43
C LEU A 27 -24.80 5.95 -11.57
N ALA A 28 -24.96 7.01 -10.78
CA ALA A 28 -26.13 7.89 -10.79
C ALA A 28 -26.24 8.63 -12.13
N VAL A 29 -25.15 9.25 -12.59
CA VAL A 29 -25.13 9.99 -13.87
C VAL A 29 -25.10 9.09 -15.11
N GLN A 30 -25.00 7.77 -14.93
CA GLN A 30 -25.22 6.77 -16.00
C GLN A 30 -26.65 6.23 -15.99
N GLY A 31 -27.53 6.73 -15.12
CA GLY A 31 -28.90 6.25 -14.95
C GLY A 31 -28.99 4.80 -14.46
N LYS A 32 -27.89 4.25 -13.92
CA LYS A 32 -27.83 2.87 -13.41
C LYS A 32 -28.51 2.75 -12.05
N LEU A 33 -28.47 3.80 -11.23
CA LEU A 33 -29.14 3.83 -9.91
C LEU A 33 -30.65 4.08 -10.00
N THR A 34 -31.14 4.62 -11.10
CA THR A 34 -32.56 4.92 -11.35
C THR A 34 -33.20 3.97 -12.38
N ALA A 35 -32.52 2.87 -12.72
CA ALA A 35 -32.96 1.99 -13.80
C ALA A 35 -34.33 1.33 -13.53
N ASP A 36 -34.59 0.90 -12.30
CA ASP A 36 -35.88 0.30 -11.94
C ASP A 36 -36.96 1.38 -11.77
N TRP A 37 -36.62 2.52 -11.15
CA TRP A 37 -37.51 3.68 -11.08
C TRP A 37 -38.00 4.13 -12.47
N ARG A 38 -37.12 4.16 -13.49
CA ARG A 38 -37.49 4.48 -14.87
C ARG A 38 -38.49 3.49 -15.47
N LYS A 39 -38.41 2.20 -15.14
CA LYS A 39 -39.37 1.19 -15.64
C LYS A 39 -40.75 1.42 -15.04
N GLU A 40 -40.81 1.83 -13.78
CA GLU A 40 -42.04 2.04 -13.02
C GLU A 40 -42.71 3.40 -13.31
N ASN A 41 -41.95 4.39 -13.79
CA ASN A 41 -42.40 5.79 -13.94
C ASN A 41 -42.27 6.30 -15.39
N GLN A 42 -42.71 5.52 -16.37
CA GLN A 42 -42.60 5.85 -17.80
C GLN A 42 -43.33 7.14 -18.20
N ASP A 43 -44.44 7.46 -17.55
CA ASP A 43 -45.23 8.67 -17.74
C ASP A 43 -44.49 9.95 -17.28
N LEU A 44 -43.61 9.83 -16.29
CA LEU A 44 -42.78 10.94 -15.78
C LEU A 44 -41.54 11.22 -16.62
N ILE A 45 -41.25 10.39 -17.62
CA ILE A 45 -40.04 10.50 -18.46
C ILE A 45 -40.33 10.47 -19.96
N SER A 46 -41.61 10.49 -20.36
CA SER A 46 -42.06 10.43 -21.75
C SER A 46 -42.95 11.63 -22.11
N GLY A 47 -43.26 11.79 -23.40
CA GLY A 47 -44.10 12.89 -23.87
C GLY A 47 -43.55 14.26 -23.44
N LEU A 48 -44.38 15.11 -22.86
CA LEU A 48 -44.00 16.45 -22.36
C LEU A 48 -42.92 16.42 -21.27
N ASN A 49 -42.78 15.30 -20.56
CA ASN A 49 -41.80 15.12 -19.49
C ASN A 49 -40.48 14.50 -19.97
N SER A 50 -40.31 14.27 -21.28
CA SER A 50 -39.11 13.63 -21.82
C SER A 50 -37.87 14.52 -21.75
N ALA A 51 -36.68 13.90 -21.72
CA ALA A 51 -35.41 14.61 -21.84
C ALA A 51 -35.31 15.42 -23.14
N GLU A 52 -35.92 14.93 -24.23
CA GLU A 52 -35.99 15.64 -25.51
C GLU A 52 -36.78 16.95 -25.39
N ASN A 53 -37.95 16.92 -24.72
CA ASN A 53 -38.75 18.11 -24.51
C ASN A 53 -38.11 19.08 -23.52
N LEU A 54 -37.45 18.57 -22.47
CA LEU A 54 -36.62 19.38 -21.59
C LEU A 54 -35.54 20.11 -22.40
N LYS A 55 -34.78 19.39 -23.25
CA LYS A 55 -33.75 19.97 -24.13
C LYS A 55 -34.29 21.06 -25.05
N LYS A 56 -35.51 20.91 -25.57
CA LYS A 56 -36.18 21.95 -26.38
C LYS A 56 -36.52 23.18 -25.53
N SER A 57 -37.06 22.97 -24.33
CA SER A 57 -37.46 24.06 -23.43
C SER A 57 -36.28 24.94 -23.00
N ILE A 58 -35.16 24.34 -22.57
CA ILE A 58 -33.97 25.08 -22.13
C ILE A 58 -33.30 25.84 -23.29
N LYS A 59 -33.35 25.29 -24.51
CA LYS A 59 -32.89 26.02 -25.71
C LYS A 59 -33.76 27.23 -26.00
N ALA A 60 -35.09 27.11 -25.86
CA ALA A 60 -36.01 28.22 -26.06
C ALA A 60 -35.82 29.32 -24.99
N GLU A 61 -35.61 28.92 -23.73
CA GLU A 61 -35.27 29.82 -22.63
C GLU A 61 -33.96 30.57 -22.92
N LYS A 62 -32.90 29.84 -23.30
CA LYS A 62 -31.60 30.43 -23.68
C LYS A 62 -31.74 31.48 -24.78
N ILE A 63 -32.46 31.16 -25.87
CA ILE A 63 -32.70 32.09 -26.97
C ILE A 63 -33.42 33.35 -26.47
N THR A 64 -34.41 33.19 -25.60
CA THR A 64 -35.16 34.29 -25.01
C THR A 64 -34.28 35.19 -24.15
N LEU A 65 -33.45 34.62 -23.29
CA LEU A 65 -32.52 35.36 -22.43
C LEU A 65 -31.43 36.08 -23.23
N ILE A 66 -30.93 35.49 -24.32
CA ILE A 66 -29.99 36.13 -25.26
C ILE A 66 -30.67 37.35 -25.93
N LYS A 67 -31.90 37.20 -26.43
CA LYS A 67 -32.66 38.30 -27.04
C LYS A 67 -32.88 39.47 -26.07
N LYS A 68 -33.12 39.14 -24.79
CA LYS A 68 -33.24 40.12 -23.70
C LYS A 68 -31.90 40.71 -23.22
N LYS A 69 -30.76 40.28 -23.80
CA LYS A 69 -29.39 40.67 -23.39
C LYS A 69 -29.06 40.34 -21.92
N LEU A 70 -29.76 39.38 -21.33
CA LEU A 70 -29.53 38.95 -19.95
C LEU A 70 -28.34 37.99 -19.84
N ILE A 71 -28.05 37.24 -20.92
CA ILE A 71 -26.91 36.33 -20.99
C ILE A 71 -26.12 36.53 -22.29
N ARG A 72 -24.84 36.15 -22.27
CA ARG A 72 -23.98 36.18 -23.46
C ARG A 72 -24.25 34.96 -24.35
N ASN A 73 -24.23 35.16 -25.66
CA ASN A 73 -24.27 34.06 -26.62
C ASN A 73 -22.88 33.42 -26.75
N ILE A 74 -22.65 32.32 -26.05
CA ILE A 74 -21.45 31.48 -26.20
C ILE A 74 -21.82 30.35 -27.15
N LYS A 75 -21.22 30.34 -28.34
CA LYS A 75 -21.40 29.26 -29.32
C LYS A 75 -20.72 27.98 -28.83
N THR A 76 -21.45 26.87 -28.86
CA THR A 76 -20.91 25.52 -28.64
C THR A 76 -20.66 24.84 -29.97
N SER A 77 -19.72 23.90 -30.00
CA SER A 77 -19.42 23.12 -31.21
C SER A 77 -20.43 21.98 -31.43
N ALA A 78 -20.43 21.44 -32.65
CA ALA A 78 -21.18 20.22 -32.95
C ALA A 78 -20.63 19.02 -32.15
N PHE A 79 -21.51 18.07 -31.84
CA PHE A 79 -21.13 16.85 -31.12
C PHE A 79 -20.12 16.02 -31.92
N ARG A 80 -19.14 15.45 -31.21
CA ARG A 80 -18.11 14.56 -31.72
C ARG A 80 -18.24 13.19 -31.06
N LYS A 81 -17.61 12.17 -31.64
CA LYS A 81 -17.63 10.80 -31.09
C LYS A 81 -17.19 10.76 -29.60
N ASN A 82 -16.15 11.49 -29.23
CA ASN A 82 -15.61 11.51 -27.87
C ASN A 82 -16.47 12.31 -26.87
N ASP A 83 -17.51 13.02 -27.33
CA ASP A 83 -18.45 13.69 -26.42
C ASP A 83 -19.35 12.69 -25.68
N TYR A 84 -19.49 11.46 -26.18
CA TYR A 84 -20.26 10.38 -25.57
C TYR A 84 -19.34 9.46 -24.77
N TYR A 85 -18.85 9.96 -23.64
CA TYR A 85 -17.78 9.32 -22.85
C TYR A 85 -18.29 8.43 -21.70
N ILE A 86 -19.60 8.31 -21.54
CA ILE A 86 -20.26 7.39 -20.60
C ILE A 86 -21.50 6.79 -21.28
N ASP A 87 -21.87 5.58 -20.86
CA ASP A 87 -23.14 4.99 -21.26
C ASP A 87 -24.30 5.66 -20.53
N THR A 88 -25.33 6.03 -21.29
CA THR A 88 -26.56 6.63 -20.79
C THR A 88 -27.76 5.82 -21.25
N PRO A 89 -28.90 5.91 -20.55
CA PRO A 89 -30.18 5.41 -21.04
C PRO A 89 -30.57 5.95 -22.42
N GLU A 90 -31.33 5.16 -23.18
CA GLU A 90 -31.81 5.58 -24.51
C GLU A 90 -32.77 6.78 -24.45
N ASN A 91 -33.52 6.91 -23.35
CA ASN A 91 -34.46 8.01 -23.13
C ASN A 91 -33.78 9.30 -22.62
N TRP A 92 -32.44 9.32 -22.52
CA TRP A 92 -31.68 10.51 -22.14
C TRP A 92 -31.14 11.24 -23.36
N GLU A 93 -30.93 12.52 -23.18
CA GLU A 93 -30.32 13.38 -24.19
C GLU A 93 -28.87 13.69 -23.85
N TRP A 94 -28.10 14.07 -24.87
CA TRP A 94 -26.79 14.70 -24.68
C TRP A 94 -26.86 16.19 -24.98
N ILE A 95 -26.24 16.98 -24.11
CA ILE A 95 -26.24 18.44 -24.22
C ILE A 95 -24.86 19.02 -23.89
N LYS A 96 -24.54 20.18 -24.46
CA LYS A 96 -23.33 20.93 -24.10
C LYS A 96 -23.59 21.74 -22.85
N LEU A 97 -22.61 21.81 -21.94
CA LEU A 97 -22.74 22.46 -20.64
C LEU A 97 -23.22 23.92 -20.76
N GLY A 98 -22.76 24.64 -21.79
CA GLY A 98 -23.17 26.02 -22.09
C GLY A 98 -24.62 26.19 -22.55
N GLU A 99 -25.38 25.11 -22.70
CA GLU A 99 -26.83 25.13 -22.97
C GLU A 99 -27.67 24.90 -21.71
N LEU A 100 -27.07 24.46 -20.60
CA LEU A 100 -27.77 24.14 -19.36
C LEU A 100 -28.05 25.36 -18.47
N GLY A 101 -27.36 26.47 -18.70
CA GLY A 101 -27.49 27.64 -17.86
C GLY A 101 -26.65 28.83 -18.32
N ALA A 102 -26.78 29.95 -17.62
CA ALA A 102 -25.94 31.12 -17.82
C ALA A 102 -24.56 30.86 -17.19
N ILE A 103 -23.52 30.77 -18.02
CA ILE A 103 -22.15 30.52 -17.56
C ILE A 103 -21.32 31.79 -17.63
N PHE A 104 -20.67 32.13 -16.52
CA PHE A 104 -19.79 33.29 -16.43
C PHE A 104 -18.70 33.12 -15.37
N ASN A 105 -17.59 33.82 -15.58
CA ASN A 105 -16.51 33.92 -14.61
C ASN A 105 -16.67 35.16 -13.73
N GLY A 106 -16.11 35.08 -12.52
CA GLY A 106 -16.07 36.18 -11.57
C GLY A 106 -15.03 37.25 -11.91
N ASN A 107 -14.74 38.12 -10.95
CA ASN A 107 -13.86 39.27 -11.13
C ASN A 107 -12.62 39.15 -10.25
N SER A 108 -11.45 39.55 -10.75
CA SER A 108 -10.27 39.69 -9.89
C SER A 108 -10.36 40.96 -9.06
N VAL A 109 -9.83 40.89 -7.83
CA VAL A 109 -9.64 42.06 -6.97
C VAL A 109 -8.18 42.14 -6.59
N ASN A 110 -7.54 43.29 -6.82
CA ASN A 110 -6.17 43.53 -6.37
C ASN A 110 -6.12 43.45 -4.84
N LYS A 111 -5.05 42.85 -4.29
CA LYS A 111 -4.87 42.67 -2.84
C LYS A 111 -5.04 43.97 -2.05
N SER A 112 -4.46 45.08 -2.51
CA SER A 112 -4.54 46.38 -1.83
C SER A 112 -5.98 46.91 -1.79
N VAL A 113 -6.69 46.87 -2.92
CA VAL A 113 -8.10 47.30 -3.02
C VAL A 113 -9.00 46.40 -2.19
N LYS A 114 -8.72 45.09 -2.17
CA LYS A 114 -9.46 44.11 -1.38
C LYS A 114 -9.41 44.45 0.10
N GLN A 115 -8.20 44.70 0.62
CA GLN A 115 -7.96 45.09 2.01
C GLN A 115 -8.60 46.44 2.36
N ALA A 116 -8.48 47.44 1.47
CA ALA A 116 -8.93 48.79 1.76
C ALA A 116 -10.46 48.98 1.64
N LYS A 117 -11.14 48.29 0.71
CA LYS A 117 -12.54 48.58 0.36
C LYS A 117 -13.52 47.46 0.71
N TYR A 118 -13.09 46.20 0.77
CA TYR A 118 -14.01 45.04 0.81
C TYR A 118 -13.81 44.10 2.01
N GLU A 119 -12.72 44.24 2.76
CA GLU A 119 -12.48 43.48 3.99
C GLU A 119 -13.17 44.14 5.20
N GLY A 120 -13.72 43.31 6.10
CA GLY A 120 -14.33 43.77 7.36
C GLY A 120 -15.69 44.46 7.22
N LEU A 121 -16.35 44.35 6.05
CA LEU A 121 -17.68 44.91 5.85
C LEU A 121 -18.78 44.03 6.46
N ASP A 122 -19.73 44.64 7.15
CA ASP A 122 -20.88 43.95 7.74
C ASP A 122 -21.91 43.53 6.68
N ASN A 123 -22.12 44.37 5.66
CA ASN A 123 -23.17 44.22 4.64
C ASN A 123 -22.59 44.07 3.22
N GLY A 124 -23.25 43.25 2.39
CA GLY A 124 -22.86 42.99 1.00
C GLY A 124 -22.95 41.52 0.61
N TYR A 125 -22.58 41.19 -0.62
CA TYR A 125 -22.46 39.81 -1.09
C TYR A 125 -21.09 39.24 -0.68
N PRO A 126 -21.01 38.03 -0.09
CA PRO A 126 -19.72 37.38 0.16
C PRO A 126 -18.89 37.29 -1.13
N TYR A 127 -17.58 37.56 -1.03
CA TYR A 127 -16.66 37.40 -2.16
C TYR A 127 -15.87 36.10 -2.04
N LEU A 128 -16.21 35.10 -2.85
CA LEU A 128 -15.60 33.77 -2.79
C LEU A 128 -14.36 33.64 -3.70
N GLY A 129 -13.24 33.21 -3.13
CA GLY A 129 -12.07 32.74 -3.87
C GLY A 129 -12.02 31.21 -3.94
N THR A 130 -11.04 30.67 -4.68
CA THR A 130 -10.84 29.21 -4.79
C THR A 130 -10.54 28.54 -3.44
N LYS A 131 -10.01 29.27 -2.46
CA LYS A 131 -9.78 28.77 -1.10
C LYS A 131 -11.09 28.55 -0.31
N ASP A 132 -12.16 29.27 -0.68
CA ASP A 132 -13.43 29.29 0.04
C ASP A 132 -14.43 28.24 -0.49
N ILE A 133 -14.10 27.64 -1.65
CA ILE A 133 -14.85 26.53 -2.26
C ILE A 133 -14.25 25.20 -1.81
N GLY A 134 -15.12 24.27 -1.41
CA GLY A 134 -14.76 22.90 -1.05
C GLY A 134 -14.67 21.95 -2.25
N TYR A 135 -14.74 20.65 -1.97
CA TYR A 135 -14.75 19.57 -2.95
C TYR A 135 -16.15 18.94 -3.07
N GLY A 136 -17.08 19.64 -3.72
CA GLY A 136 -18.41 19.13 -4.00
C GLY A 136 -19.45 19.58 -2.99
N PHE A 137 -19.95 18.63 -2.19
CA PHE A 137 -20.99 18.85 -1.17
C PHE A 137 -20.44 19.39 0.16
N GLU A 138 -19.13 19.63 0.23
CA GLU A 138 -18.51 20.29 1.38
C GLU A 138 -19.04 21.72 1.59
N THR A 139 -18.92 22.21 2.82
CA THR A 139 -19.40 23.54 3.17
C THR A 139 -18.56 24.63 2.48
N ILE A 140 -19.23 25.58 1.83
CA ILE A 140 -18.61 26.79 1.29
C ILE A 140 -18.38 27.79 2.41
N ASN A 141 -17.18 28.37 2.49
CA ASN A 141 -16.87 29.41 3.48
C ASN A 141 -17.38 30.78 3.02
N TYR A 142 -18.55 31.17 3.50
CA TYR A 142 -19.12 32.51 3.26
C TYR A 142 -18.55 33.59 4.21
N GLU A 143 -17.98 33.19 5.35
CA GLU A 143 -17.49 34.10 6.39
C GLU A 143 -15.97 34.26 6.31
N ASN A 144 -15.48 34.57 5.11
CA ASN A 144 -14.05 34.74 4.83
C ASN A 144 -13.54 36.18 5.09
N GLY A 145 -14.40 37.04 5.65
CA GLY A 145 -14.10 38.44 5.98
C GLY A 145 -14.19 39.42 4.81
N VAL A 146 -14.66 39.00 3.63
CA VAL A 146 -14.69 39.84 2.41
C VAL A 146 -16.10 39.91 1.84
N LYS A 147 -16.65 41.11 1.70
CA LYS A 147 -17.95 41.34 1.07
C LYS A 147 -17.88 42.44 0.01
N ILE A 148 -18.64 42.28 -1.05
CA ILE A 148 -18.84 43.30 -2.07
C ILE A 148 -20.15 44.04 -1.77
N PRO A 149 -20.13 45.38 -1.59
CA PRO A 149 -21.34 46.16 -1.43
C PRO A 149 -22.33 45.94 -2.58
N LYS A 150 -23.64 45.94 -2.25
CA LYS A 150 -24.69 45.89 -3.27
C LYS A 150 -24.63 47.16 -4.13
N GLY A 151 -24.74 47.02 -5.45
CA GLY A 151 -24.65 48.13 -6.40
C GLY A 151 -23.26 48.41 -6.98
N GLU A 152 -22.25 47.60 -6.67
CA GLU A 152 -20.93 47.69 -7.33
C GLU A 152 -20.95 46.95 -8.68
N ASP A 153 -21.41 47.64 -9.73
CA ASP A 153 -21.73 47.07 -11.07
C ASP A 153 -20.61 46.27 -11.74
N LYS A 154 -19.35 46.47 -11.34
CA LYS A 154 -18.24 45.73 -11.94
C LYS A 154 -18.27 44.24 -11.55
N PHE A 155 -18.84 43.89 -10.40
CA PHE A 155 -18.86 42.52 -9.91
C PHE A 155 -20.09 41.79 -10.38
N LYS A 156 -19.87 40.61 -10.94
CA LYS A 156 -20.97 39.69 -11.23
C LYS A 156 -21.41 39.00 -9.96
N VAL A 157 -22.71 38.75 -9.87
CA VAL A 157 -23.34 38.02 -8.79
C VAL A 157 -23.74 36.66 -9.35
N ALA A 158 -23.33 35.58 -8.67
CA ALA A 158 -23.93 34.27 -8.82
C ALA A 158 -25.08 34.16 -7.82
N HIS A 159 -26.29 33.95 -8.31
CA HIS A 159 -27.47 33.86 -7.47
C HIS A 159 -27.51 32.53 -6.72
N LYS A 160 -28.27 32.50 -5.61
CA LYS A 160 -28.58 31.27 -4.88
C LYS A 160 -29.00 30.14 -5.85
N GLY A 161 -28.37 28.97 -5.70
CA GLY A 161 -28.57 27.81 -6.57
C GLY A 161 -27.54 27.68 -7.70
N SER A 162 -26.66 28.67 -7.89
CA SER A 162 -25.56 28.55 -8.86
C SER A 162 -24.57 27.46 -8.46
N VAL A 163 -24.04 26.74 -9.44
CA VAL A 163 -22.96 25.76 -9.23
C VAL A 163 -21.63 26.40 -9.60
N LEU A 164 -20.69 26.44 -8.66
CA LEU A 164 -19.34 26.96 -8.88
C LEU A 164 -18.37 25.84 -9.19
N ILE A 165 -17.39 26.10 -10.05
CA ILE A 165 -16.23 25.22 -10.29
C ILE A 165 -14.96 26.02 -10.54
N CYS A 166 -13.84 25.52 -10.03
CA CYS A 166 -12.52 26.08 -10.26
C CYS A 166 -12.06 25.84 -11.70
N SER A 167 -11.71 26.91 -12.41
CA SER A 167 -11.35 26.86 -13.82
C SER A 167 -9.85 26.76 -14.09
N GLU A 168 -8.99 27.12 -13.12
CA GLU A 168 -7.55 27.29 -13.32
C GLU A 168 -6.74 27.01 -12.03
N GLY A 169 -5.52 26.47 -12.18
CA GLY A 169 -4.57 26.19 -11.11
C GLY A 169 -4.66 24.77 -10.58
N GLY A 170 -3.93 24.48 -9.50
CA GLY A 170 -3.84 23.11 -8.93
C GLY A 170 -5.18 22.52 -8.45
N SER A 171 -6.21 23.34 -8.30
CA SER A 171 -7.57 22.93 -7.94
C SER A 171 -8.57 22.93 -9.12
N ALA A 172 -8.10 23.21 -10.34
CA ALA A 172 -8.95 23.27 -11.53
C ALA A 172 -9.72 21.96 -11.73
N GLY A 173 -11.03 22.05 -11.93
CA GLY A 173 -11.95 20.91 -12.10
C GLY A 173 -12.25 20.12 -10.83
N LYS A 174 -11.52 20.34 -9.72
CA LYS A 174 -11.68 19.57 -8.46
C LYS A 174 -12.54 20.29 -7.44
N LYS A 175 -12.29 21.59 -7.25
CA LYS A 175 -13.05 22.41 -6.29
C LYS A 175 -14.32 22.92 -6.94
N CYS A 176 -15.45 22.57 -6.37
CA CYS A 176 -16.78 22.94 -6.82
C CYS A 176 -17.78 22.95 -5.64
N GLY A 177 -18.93 23.57 -5.83
CA GLY A 177 -20.00 23.58 -4.83
C GLY A 177 -21.21 24.41 -5.25
N ILE A 178 -22.34 24.22 -4.56
CA ILE A 178 -23.58 24.98 -4.80
C ILE A 178 -23.68 26.13 -3.81
N VAL A 179 -23.93 27.34 -4.31
CA VAL A 179 -24.09 28.51 -3.45
C VAL A 179 -25.52 28.57 -2.90
N ASN A 180 -25.65 28.73 -1.58
CA ASN A 180 -26.97 28.77 -0.91
C ASN A 180 -27.50 30.20 -0.68
N LYS A 181 -26.75 31.21 -1.13
CA LYS A 181 -27.05 32.64 -1.11
C LYS A 181 -26.33 33.32 -2.26
N ASP A 182 -26.72 34.56 -2.56
CA ASP A 182 -26.10 35.35 -3.62
C ASP A 182 -24.65 35.73 -3.24
N VAL A 183 -23.71 35.53 -4.17
CA VAL A 183 -22.28 35.76 -3.94
C VAL A 183 -21.60 36.45 -5.12
N CYS A 184 -20.56 37.23 -4.81
CA CYS A 184 -19.54 37.60 -5.78
C CYS A 184 -18.39 36.60 -5.69
N PHE A 185 -17.60 36.46 -6.75
CA PHE A 185 -16.55 35.44 -6.77
C PHE A 185 -15.37 35.83 -7.66
N GLY A 186 -14.24 35.15 -7.46
CA GLY A 186 -13.00 35.38 -8.20
C GLY A 186 -13.05 34.93 -9.66
N ASN A 187 -12.19 35.51 -10.49
CA ASN A 187 -12.11 35.21 -11.92
C ASN A 187 -11.62 33.79 -12.29
N LYS A 188 -11.08 33.05 -11.31
CA LYS A 188 -10.64 31.64 -11.46
C LYS A 188 -11.74 30.62 -11.14
N LEU A 189 -12.95 31.10 -10.90
CA LEU A 189 -14.14 30.28 -10.70
C LEU A 189 -15.11 30.61 -11.85
N TYR A 190 -15.79 29.58 -12.34
CA TYR A 190 -16.98 29.72 -13.17
C TYR A 190 -18.21 29.44 -12.32
N ALA A 191 -19.24 30.25 -12.52
CA ALA A 191 -20.60 29.96 -12.08
C ALA A 191 -21.41 29.49 -13.29
N ILE A 192 -22.26 28.50 -13.05
CA ILE A 192 -23.40 28.19 -13.91
C ILE A 192 -24.68 28.43 -13.11
N GLU A 193 -25.51 29.33 -13.62
CA GLU A 193 -26.88 29.53 -13.18
C GLU A 193 -27.79 28.67 -14.05
N PRO A 194 -28.25 27.51 -13.54
CA PRO A 194 -29.06 26.60 -14.32
C PRO A 194 -30.36 27.24 -14.79
N PHE A 195 -30.77 26.92 -16.02
CA PHE A 195 -32.09 27.29 -16.54
C PHE A 195 -33.20 26.52 -15.83
N GLN A 196 -34.47 26.84 -16.13
CA GLN A 196 -35.59 26.16 -15.51
C GLN A 196 -35.50 24.64 -15.75
N ASN A 197 -35.89 23.88 -14.74
CA ASN A 197 -35.95 22.41 -14.77
C ASN A 197 -34.58 21.71 -14.90
N ILE A 198 -33.49 22.37 -14.51
CA ILE A 198 -32.18 21.76 -14.30
C ILE A 198 -31.84 21.78 -12.81
N GLU A 199 -31.67 20.61 -12.20
CA GLU A 199 -31.38 20.48 -10.78
C GLU A 199 -29.91 20.83 -10.47
N PRO A 200 -29.60 21.84 -9.64
CA PRO A 200 -28.22 22.21 -9.31
C PRO A 200 -27.43 21.06 -8.66
N THR A 201 -28.09 20.25 -7.85
CA THR A 201 -27.50 19.09 -7.16
C THR A 201 -27.12 17.98 -8.15
N PHE A 202 -27.93 17.76 -9.19
CA PHE A 202 -27.59 16.86 -10.29
C PHE A 202 -26.36 17.36 -11.06
N LEU A 203 -26.31 18.67 -11.34
CA LEU A 203 -25.17 19.29 -12.01
C LEU A 203 -23.88 19.22 -11.20
N LEU A 204 -23.95 19.45 -9.89
CA LEU A 204 -22.80 19.25 -9.00
C LEU A 204 -22.37 17.78 -8.98
N SER A 205 -23.32 16.85 -8.98
CA SER A 205 -23.05 15.41 -9.03
C SER A 205 -22.28 15.02 -10.29
N LEU A 206 -22.61 15.62 -11.44
CA LEU A 206 -21.85 15.46 -12.68
C LEU A 206 -20.39 15.91 -12.52
N TYR A 207 -20.14 17.08 -11.92
CA TYR A 207 -18.79 17.62 -11.74
C TYR A 207 -17.88 16.71 -10.92
N LEU A 208 -18.47 16.01 -9.97
CA LEU A 208 -17.78 15.13 -9.04
C LEU A 208 -17.51 13.73 -9.60
N THR A 209 -17.98 13.43 -10.81
CA THR A 209 -17.71 12.14 -11.44
C THR A 209 -16.29 12.08 -12.01
N PRO A 210 -15.57 10.95 -11.87
CA PRO A 210 -14.24 10.79 -12.46
C PRO A 210 -14.23 11.05 -13.97
N LYS A 211 -15.28 10.61 -14.67
CA LYS A 211 -15.40 10.79 -16.13
C LYS A 211 -15.62 12.23 -16.56
N PHE A 212 -16.37 13.03 -15.81
CA PHE A 212 -16.43 14.47 -16.08
C PHE A 212 -15.07 15.12 -15.84
N PHE A 213 -14.37 14.76 -14.76
CA PHE A 213 -13.05 15.30 -14.48
C PHE A 213 -12.03 14.97 -15.58
N GLU A 214 -12.05 13.76 -16.15
CA GLU A 214 -11.25 13.40 -17.34
C GLU A 214 -11.55 14.32 -18.54
N GLN A 215 -12.83 14.60 -18.82
CA GLN A 215 -13.23 15.51 -19.89
C GLN A 215 -12.75 16.94 -19.64
N PHE A 216 -12.87 17.42 -18.40
CA PHE A 216 -12.38 18.73 -17.99
C PHE A 216 -10.86 18.82 -18.13
N GLN A 217 -10.13 17.79 -17.66
CA GLN A 217 -8.68 17.72 -17.72
C GLN A 217 -8.14 17.66 -19.15
N SER A 218 -8.79 16.90 -20.04
CA SER A 218 -8.41 16.83 -21.47
C SER A 218 -8.50 18.18 -22.19
N ARG A 219 -9.21 19.15 -21.60
CA ARG A 219 -9.39 20.50 -22.13
C ARG A 219 -8.51 21.54 -21.45
N MET A 220 -7.73 21.15 -20.45
CA MET A 220 -6.78 22.06 -19.80
C MET A 220 -5.66 22.45 -20.77
N THR A 221 -5.24 23.71 -20.66
CA THR A 221 -4.12 24.26 -21.43
C THR A 221 -3.19 25.08 -20.54
N GLY A 222 -1.95 25.27 -20.99
CA GLY A 222 -0.95 26.08 -20.30
C GLY A 222 -0.27 25.38 -19.11
N ILE A 223 0.86 25.93 -18.66
CA ILE A 223 1.73 25.33 -17.64
C ILE A 223 1.03 25.24 -16.26
N ILE A 224 0.25 26.27 -15.91
CA ILE A 224 -0.50 26.34 -14.64
C ILE A 224 -1.74 25.42 -14.69
N GLY A 225 -2.19 25.04 -15.88
CA GLY A 225 -3.39 24.23 -16.12
C GLY A 225 -4.67 25.03 -15.91
N GLY A 226 -5.52 25.09 -16.94
CA GLY A 226 -6.86 25.67 -16.82
C GLY A 226 -7.69 25.51 -18.08
N VAL A 227 -9.01 25.63 -17.94
CA VAL A 227 -9.99 25.48 -19.03
C VAL A 227 -10.63 26.84 -19.31
N SER A 228 -10.53 27.33 -20.55
CA SER A 228 -11.20 28.57 -20.95
C SER A 228 -12.73 28.41 -20.93
N ILE A 229 -13.47 29.51 -20.72
CA ILE A 229 -14.93 29.45 -20.62
C ILE A 229 -15.58 28.82 -21.87
N SER A 230 -15.05 29.10 -23.07
CA SER A 230 -15.54 28.49 -24.31
C SER A 230 -15.33 26.97 -24.32
N ARG A 231 -14.15 26.49 -23.90
CA ARG A 231 -13.86 25.05 -23.82
C ARG A 231 -14.68 24.35 -22.74
N PHE A 232 -14.95 25.05 -21.63
CA PHE A 232 -15.79 24.58 -20.52
C PHE A 232 -17.26 24.44 -20.95
N CYS A 233 -17.83 25.48 -21.57
CA CYS A 233 -19.19 25.45 -22.14
C CYS A 233 -19.37 24.33 -23.18
N ASP A 234 -18.29 23.90 -23.82
CA ASP A 234 -18.28 22.91 -24.89
C ASP A 234 -18.10 21.46 -24.39
N ILE A 235 -17.99 21.25 -23.08
CA ILE A 235 -18.06 19.91 -22.47
C ILE A 235 -19.48 19.36 -22.67
N ALA A 236 -19.58 18.16 -23.24
CA ALA A 236 -20.86 17.45 -23.34
C ALA A 236 -21.20 16.79 -21.99
N VAL A 237 -22.48 16.73 -21.64
CA VAL A 237 -22.98 16.07 -20.44
C VAL A 237 -24.31 15.39 -20.74
N PRO A 238 -24.65 14.30 -20.03
CA PRO A 238 -25.97 13.69 -20.11
C PRO A 238 -27.07 14.59 -19.54
N LEU A 239 -28.26 14.46 -20.08
CA LEU A 239 -29.47 15.18 -19.67
C LEU A 239 -30.64 14.18 -19.50
N PRO A 240 -30.98 13.80 -18.27
CA PRO A 240 -32.24 13.11 -17.94
C PRO A 240 -33.43 14.06 -18.00
N SER A 241 -34.66 13.53 -17.90
CA SER A 241 -35.83 14.36 -17.59
C SER A 241 -35.72 15.02 -16.21
N LEU A 242 -36.51 16.05 -15.94
CA LEU A 242 -36.51 16.72 -14.64
C LEU A 242 -36.82 15.76 -13.49
N GLU A 243 -37.87 14.95 -13.63
CA GLU A 243 -38.27 14.02 -12.56
C GLU A 243 -37.19 12.97 -12.31
N GLU A 244 -36.48 12.52 -13.34
CA GLU A 244 -35.35 11.61 -13.14
C GLU A 244 -34.12 12.32 -12.52
N GLN A 245 -33.85 13.59 -12.84
CA GLN A 245 -32.81 14.35 -12.15
C GLN A 245 -33.07 14.42 -10.64
N LYS A 246 -34.32 14.71 -10.25
CA LYS A 246 -34.73 14.74 -8.83
C LYS A 246 -34.56 13.38 -8.17
N GLU A 247 -34.93 12.31 -8.87
CA GLU A 247 -34.76 10.95 -8.34
C GLU A 247 -33.28 10.56 -8.20
N ILE A 248 -32.43 10.91 -9.17
CA ILE A 248 -30.98 10.73 -9.08
C ILE A 248 -30.44 11.43 -7.83
N VAL A 249 -30.82 12.69 -7.61
CA VAL A 249 -30.41 13.46 -6.43
C VAL A 249 -30.85 12.76 -5.14
N ARG A 250 -32.12 12.36 -5.06
CA ARG A 250 -32.67 11.66 -3.90
C ARG A 250 -31.90 10.38 -3.57
N VAL A 251 -31.60 9.56 -4.59
CA VAL A 251 -30.87 8.30 -4.41
C VAL A 251 -29.41 8.54 -4.00
N VAL A 252 -28.74 9.52 -4.60
CA VAL A 252 -27.37 9.90 -4.22
C VAL A 252 -27.31 10.37 -2.77
N GLU A 253 -28.24 11.22 -2.33
CA GLU A 253 -28.31 11.71 -0.95
C GLU A 253 -28.49 10.57 0.06
N ILE A 254 -29.37 9.61 -0.24
CA ILE A 254 -29.59 8.42 0.62
C ILE A 254 -28.29 7.61 0.74
N LEU A 255 -27.66 7.27 -0.39
CA LEU A 255 -26.46 6.46 -0.40
C LEU A 255 -25.27 7.19 0.25
N PHE A 256 -25.15 8.51 0.06
CA PHE A 256 -24.10 9.30 0.71
C PHE A 256 -24.25 9.30 2.22
N LYS A 257 -25.48 9.45 2.72
CA LYS A 257 -25.78 9.36 4.14
C LYS A 257 -25.44 7.99 4.72
N GLU A 258 -25.70 6.92 3.99
CA GLU A 258 -25.27 5.56 4.39
C GLU A 258 -23.74 5.44 4.45
N VAL A 259 -23.02 5.96 3.45
CA VAL A 259 -21.54 5.98 3.46
C VAL A 259 -21.01 6.73 4.68
N GLU A 260 -21.55 7.90 4.98
CA GLU A 260 -21.13 8.72 6.13
C GLU A 260 -21.42 8.05 7.48
N GLN A 261 -22.55 7.37 7.59
CA GLN A 261 -22.88 6.59 8.79
C GLN A 261 -21.90 5.42 8.99
N LEU A 262 -21.60 4.67 7.92
CA LEU A 262 -20.64 3.57 7.96
C LEU A 262 -19.23 4.06 8.29
N GLU A 263 -18.79 5.17 7.69
CA GLU A 263 -17.51 5.80 7.99
C GLU A 263 -17.41 6.20 9.47
N SER A 264 -18.45 6.81 10.04
CA SER A 264 -18.51 7.16 11.46
C SER A 264 -18.45 5.93 12.37
N LEU A 265 -19.16 4.85 12.03
CA LEU A 265 -19.13 3.59 12.77
C LEU A 265 -17.75 2.93 12.72
N THR A 266 -17.12 2.92 11.56
CA THR A 266 -15.75 2.45 11.36
C THR A 266 -14.77 3.23 12.25
N GLN A 267 -14.85 4.56 12.25
CA GLN A 267 -13.98 5.40 13.08
C GLN A 267 -14.17 5.13 14.58
N LYS A 268 -15.43 4.98 15.03
CA LYS A 268 -15.73 4.61 16.42
C LYS A 268 -15.18 3.25 16.81
N ARG A 269 -15.30 2.26 15.91
CA ARG A 269 -14.75 0.90 16.13
C ARG A 269 -13.23 0.93 16.26
N ILE A 270 -12.54 1.71 15.42
CA ILE A 270 -11.08 1.90 15.50
C ILE A 270 -10.70 2.53 16.83
N GLN A 271 -11.39 3.59 17.26
CA GLN A 271 -11.10 4.25 18.54
C GLN A 271 -11.31 3.32 19.73
N LEU A 272 -12.47 2.65 19.81
CA LEU A 272 -12.79 1.72 20.90
C LEU A 272 -11.72 0.61 21.01
N LYS A 273 -11.27 0.11 19.85
CA LYS A 273 -10.22 -0.89 19.78
C LYS A 273 -8.88 -0.35 20.26
N GLN A 274 -8.49 0.86 19.88
CA GLN A 274 -7.26 1.48 20.37
C GLN A 274 -7.29 1.65 21.89
N ASP A 275 -8.40 2.12 22.45
CA ASP A 275 -8.57 2.27 23.89
C ASP A 275 -8.47 0.92 24.61
N TYR A 276 -9.09 -0.12 24.03
CA TYR A 276 -9.01 -1.48 24.56
C TYR A 276 -7.59 -2.06 24.49
N VAL A 277 -6.88 -1.88 23.38
CA VAL A 277 -5.49 -2.32 23.22
C VAL A 277 -4.59 -1.64 24.24
N VAL A 278 -4.74 -0.32 24.44
CA VAL A 278 -3.99 0.42 25.46
C VAL A 278 -4.30 -0.14 26.85
N SER A 279 -5.56 -0.41 27.16
CA SER A 279 -5.96 -1.04 28.43
C SER A 279 -5.33 -2.43 28.61
N ALA A 280 -5.38 -3.29 27.59
CA ALA A 280 -4.80 -4.63 27.59
C ALA A 280 -3.27 -4.61 27.78
N LEU A 281 -2.57 -3.70 27.09
CA LEU A 281 -1.12 -3.52 27.25
C LEU A 281 -0.78 -3.01 28.66
N ASN A 282 -1.59 -2.12 29.22
CA ASN A 282 -1.42 -1.65 30.60
C ASN A 282 -1.67 -2.76 31.63
N GLN A 283 -2.65 -3.63 31.40
CA GLN A 283 -2.92 -4.80 32.23
C GLN A 283 -1.76 -5.81 32.17
N LEU A 284 -1.20 -6.07 30.98
CA LEU A 284 0.03 -6.86 30.83
C LEU A 284 1.22 -6.30 31.62
N ALA A 285 1.28 -4.98 31.78
CA ALA A 285 2.36 -4.31 32.51
C ALA A 285 2.21 -4.32 34.03
N THR A 286 1.03 -4.68 34.54
CA THR A 286 0.64 -4.56 35.95
C THR A 286 0.24 -5.89 36.61
N LEU A 287 -0.28 -6.87 35.86
CA LEU A 287 -0.72 -8.17 36.38
C LEU A 287 0.33 -9.29 36.18
N ASN A 288 0.11 -10.45 36.80
CA ASN A 288 0.88 -11.67 36.53
C ASN A 288 0.92 -11.91 35.01
N THR A 289 2.09 -11.64 34.43
CA THR A 289 2.26 -11.53 32.98
C THR A 289 1.79 -12.81 32.27
N GLN A 290 1.97 -13.99 32.86
CA GLN A 290 1.67 -15.25 32.19
C GLN A 290 0.17 -15.48 31.96
N THR A 291 -0.69 -15.16 32.92
CA THR A 291 -2.15 -15.26 32.76
C THR A 291 -2.66 -14.25 31.75
N ALA A 292 -2.19 -13.00 31.84
CA ALA A 292 -2.58 -11.94 30.91
C ALA A 292 -2.11 -12.23 29.47
N TRP A 293 -0.91 -12.81 29.29
CA TRP A 293 -0.46 -13.27 27.97
C TRP A 293 -1.30 -14.43 27.43
N GLN A 294 -1.66 -15.41 28.27
CA GLN A 294 -2.52 -16.53 27.87
C GLN A 294 -3.93 -16.09 27.48
N GLU A 295 -4.50 -15.10 28.17
CA GLU A 295 -5.81 -14.53 27.86
C GLU A 295 -5.78 -13.66 26.60
N LEU A 296 -4.68 -12.93 26.37
CA LEU A 296 -4.57 -12.08 25.19
C LEU A 296 -4.25 -12.89 23.93
N THR A 297 -3.43 -13.96 24.03
CA THR A 297 -2.92 -14.76 22.89
C THR A 297 -3.99 -15.12 21.85
N PRO A 298 -5.15 -15.70 22.23
CA PRO A 298 -6.21 -16.05 21.28
C PRO A 298 -6.80 -14.87 20.50
N HIS A 299 -6.61 -13.65 21.02
CA HIS A 299 -7.16 -12.42 20.48
C HIS A 299 -6.08 -11.51 19.88
N PHE A 300 -4.82 -11.95 19.75
CA PHE A 300 -3.72 -11.11 19.23
C PHE A 300 -4.03 -10.54 17.85
N SER A 301 -4.41 -11.39 16.90
CA SER A 301 -4.77 -10.95 15.54
C SER A 301 -5.96 -10.01 15.53
N ALA A 302 -6.91 -10.21 16.45
CA ALA A 302 -8.07 -9.34 16.60
C ALA A 302 -7.75 -8.01 17.29
N PHE A 303 -6.70 -7.91 18.11
CA PHE A 303 -6.32 -6.67 18.82
C PHE A 303 -5.25 -5.86 18.09
N PHE A 304 -4.35 -6.55 17.40
CA PHE A 304 -3.17 -5.98 16.73
C PHE A 304 -3.28 -6.13 15.21
N ASP A 305 -4.42 -5.75 14.63
CA ASP A 305 -4.64 -5.71 13.17
C ASP A 305 -4.23 -4.37 12.53
N ASP A 306 -3.48 -3.55 13.26
CA ASP A 306 -2.93 -2.27 12.79
C ASP A 306 -1.46 -2.17 13.19
N VAL A 307 -0.64 -1.68 12.26
CA VAL A 307 0.82 -1.58 12.41
C VAL A 307 1.21 -0.69 13.60
N THR A 308 0.42 0.32 13.94
CA THR A 308 0.68 1.20 15.08
C THR A 308 0.49 0.47 16.41
N ASN A 309 -0.55 -0.36 16.52
CA ASN A 309 -0.80 -1.18 17.72
C ASN A 309 0.30 -2.24 17.89
N ILE A 310 0.76 -2.86 16.80
CA ILE A 310 1.88 -3.82 16.84
C ILE A 310 3.17 -3.15 17.32
N LYS A 311 3.45 -1.91 16.89
CA LYS A 311 4.62 -1.15 17.38
C LYS A 311 4.57 -0.91 18.88
N LYS A 312 3.42 -0.48 19.41
CA LYS A 312 3.22 -0.31 20.86
C LYS A 312 3.39 -1.60 21.64
N LEU A 313 2.93 -2.73 21.08
CA LEU A 313 3.13 -4.06 21.66
C LEU A 313 4.63 -4.40 21.76
N ARG A 314 5.43 -4.16 20.72
CA ARG A 314 6.88 -4.37 20.76
C ARG A 314 7.57 -3.54 21.83
N GLU A 315 7.21 -2.27 21.96
CA GLU A 315 7.72 -1.38 23.01
C GLU A 315 7.38 -1.91 24.40
N THR A 316 6.14 -2.37 24.59
CA THR A 316 5.68 -2.98 25.84
C THR A 316 6.46 -4.26 26.17
N ILE A 317 6.66 -5.16 25.20
CA ILE A 317 7.45 -6.40 25.37
C ILE A 317 8.86 -6.07 25.87
N LEU A 318 9.54 -5.11 25.23
CA LEU A 318 10.89 -4.70 25.61
C LEU A 318 10.91 -4.08 27.01
N GLN A 319 9.91 -3.28 27.37
CA GLN A 319 9.79 -2.72 28.72
C GLN A 319 9.62 -3.81 29.78
N LEU A 320 8.75 -4.79 29.55
CA LEU A 320 8.53 -5.90 30.49
C LEU A 320 9.77 -6.80 30.62
N ALA A 321 10.53 -6.96 29.54
CA ALA A 321 11.78 -7.71 29.55
C ALA A 321 12.83 -7.04 30.45
N VAL A 322 13.08 -5.74 30.28
CA VAL A 322 14.12 -5.02 31.06
C VAL A 322 13.72 -4.77 32.51
N GLN A 323 12.42 -4.83 32.83
CA GLN A 323 11.92 -4.77 34.22
C GLN A 323 11.88 -6.16 34.89
N GLY A 324 12.26 -7.23 34.18
CA GLY A 324 12.19 -8.60 34.69
C GLY A 324 10.78 -9.11 34.95
N LYS A 325 9.75 -8.42 34.46
CA LYS A 325 8.34 -8.82 34.61
C LYS A 325 8.00 -10.01 33.73
N LEU A 326 8.63 -10.11 32.55
CA LEU A 326 8.40 -11.19 31.58
C LEU A 326 8.84 -12.58 32.11
N THR A 327 9.74 -12.60 33.08
CA THR A 327 10.34 -13.81 33.67
C THR A 327 10.02 -13.99 35.15
N ALA A 328 9.09 -13.21 35.71
CA ALA A 328 8.77 -13.24 37.14
C ALA A 328 8.44 -14.66 37.67
N ASP A 329 7.53 -15.40 37.03
CA ASP A 329 7.17 -16.76 37.44
C ASP A 329 8.29 -17.78 37.21
N TRP A 330 9.13 -17.53 36.21
CA TRP A 330 10.30 -18.35 35.97
C TRP A 330 11.30 -18.15 37.12
N ARG A 331 11.59 -16.89 37.49
CA ARG A 331 12.48 -16.55 38.61
C ARG A 331 12.00 -17.14 39.93
N ALA A 332 10.69 -17.08 40.21
CA ALA A 332 10.12 -17.68 41.42
C ALA A 332 10.37 -19.20 41.53
N ARG A 333 10.57 -19.89 40.41
CA ARG A 333 10.92 -21.33 40.36
C ARG A 333 12.42 -21.62 40.36
N HIS A 334 13.26 -20.59 40.34
CA HIS A 334 14.72 -20.67 40.34
C HIS A 334 15.31 -19.83 41.48
N PRO A 335 15.01 -20.15 42.75
CA PRO A 335 15.45 -19.37 43.91
C PRO A 335 16.96 -19.31 44.08
N GLU A 336 17.71 -20.25 43.48
CA GLU A 336 19.18 -20.23 43.44
C GLU A 336 19.74 -18.98 42.73
N LEU A 337 18.94 -18.27 41.93
CA LEU A 337 19.35 -17.04 41.25
C LEU A 337 19.27 -15.79 42.14
N VAL A 338 18.59 -15.90 43.28
CA VAL A 338 18.38 -14.79 44.25
C VAL A 338 19.57 -14.64 45.19
N SER A 339 20.45 -15.63 45.31
CA SER A 339 21.63 -15.54 46.19
C SER A 339 22.75 -16.48 45.75
N GLY A 340 23.94 -16.36 46.35
CA GLY A 340 25.06 -17.27 46.07
C GLY A 340 25.66 -17.09 44.66
N SER A 341 26.18 -18.18 44.09
CA SER A 341 27.00 -18.16 42.87
C SER A 341 26.27 -17.75 41.58
N HIS A 342 24.94 -17.76 41.58
CA HIS A 342 24.14 -17.43 40.40
C HIS A 342 23.55 -16.00 40.44
N HIS A 343 23.78 -15.26 41.53
CA HIS A 343 23.33 -13.87 41.67
C HIS A 343 24.04 -12.94 40.65
N ALA A 344 23.37 -11.88 40.18
CA ALA A 344 23.95 -10.96 39.20
C ALA A 344 25.21 -10.23 39.69
N ASN A 345 25.39 -10.06 41.01
CA ASN A 345 26.64 -9.55 41.61
C ASN A 345 27.84 -10.44 41.29
N GLU A 346 27.69 -11.77 41.31
CA GLU A 346 28.79 -12.68 40.99
C GLU A 346 29.12 -12.62 39.50
N LEU A 347 28.12 -12.50 38.63
CA LEU A 347 28.33 -12.21 37.21
C LEU A 347 29.12 -10.91 37.02
N LEU A 348 28.70 -9.81 37.65
CA LEU A 348 29.37 -8.52 37.55
C LEU A 348 30.82 -8.59 38.06
N LYS A 349 31.05 -9.29 39.18
CA LYS A 349 32.38 -9.50 39.75
C LYS A 349 33.30 -10.30 38.82
N ASN A 350 32.78 -11.35 38.19
CA ASN A 350 33.52 -12.14 37.20
C ASN A 350 33.93 -11.27 35.99
N ILE A 351 33.01 -10.45 35.49
CA ILE A 351 33.28 -9.51 34.41
C ILE A 351 34.35 -8.48 34.83
N GLN A 352 34.32 -8.00 36.07
CA GLN A 352 35.34 -7.08 36.60
C GLN A 352 36.72 -7.73 36.73
N ILE A 353 36.79 -9.01 37.10
CA ILE A 353 38.05 -9.78 37.12
C ILE A 353 38.62 -9.89 35.71
N GLU A 354 37.79 -10.25 34.72
CA GLU A 354 38.21 -10.34 33.32
C GLU A 354 38.66 -8.97 32.77
N LYS A 355 37.93 -7.89 33.07
CA LYS A 355 38.33 -6.51 32.75
C LYS A 355 39.70 -6.18 33.33
N ALA A 356 39.95 -6.49 34.60
CA ALA A 356 41.23 -6.22 35.26
C ALA A 356 42.38 -7.00 34.60
N GLN A 357 42.15 -8.26 34.21
CA GLN A 357 43.10 -9.07 33.47
C GLN A 357 43.41 -8.46 32.08
N LEU A 358 42.39 -8.06 31.32
CA LEU A 358 42.58 -7.42 30.01
C LEU A 358 43.34 -6.07 30.09
N ILE A 359 43.17 -5.33 31.19
CA ILE A 359 43.94 -4.11 31.47
C ILE A 359 45.41 -4.46 31.77
N LYS A 360 45.66 -5.49 32.59
CA LYS A 360 47.01 -5.97 32.90
C LYS A 360 47.75 -6.43 31.64
N GLU A 361 47.03 -7.07 30.71
CA GLU A 361 47.52 -7.49 29.39
C GLU A 361 47.64 -6.35 28.37
N LYS A 362 47.28 -5.11 28.74
CA LYS A 362 47.27 -3.92 27.86
C LYS A 362 46.36 -4.04 26.63
N LYS A 363 45.42 -4.99 26.62
CA LYS A 363 44.39 -5.15 25.58
C LYS A 363 43.29 -4.08 25.70
N VAL A 364 43.06 -3.59 26.92
CA VAL A 364 42.11 -2.51 27.23
C VAL A 364 42.82 -1.42 28.03
N LYS A 365 42.52 -0.15 27.73
CA LYS A 365 43.05 0.98 28.49
C LYS A 365 42.33 1.12 29.83
N LYS A 366 43.05 1.47 30.89
CA LYS A 366 42.45 1.77 32.19
C LYS A 366 41.56 3.03 32.07
N GLU A 367 40.29 2.89 32.39
CA GLU A 367 39.32 3.98 32.36
C GLU A 367 39.21 4.67 33.74
N LYS A 368 38.75 5.92 33.74
CA LYS A 368 38.42 6.63 34.98
C LYS A 368 37.15 6.02 35.58
N ALA A 369 37.14 5.77 36.89
CA ALA A 369 35.94 5.33 37.59
C ALA A 369 34.82 6.37 37.43
N LEU A 370 33.59 5.90 37.20
CA LEU A 370 32.40 6.74 37.20
C LEU A 370 31.88 6.92 38.63
N PRO A 371 31.06 7.95 38.88
CA PRO A 371 30.40 8.11 40.18
C PRO A 371 29.60 6.86 40.57
N PRO A 372 29.54 6.51 41.87
CA PRO A 372 28.63 5.49 42.37
C PRO A 372 27.18 5.77 41.94
N ILE A 373 26.40 4.72 41.74
CA ILE A 373 24.98 4.83 41.41
C ILE A 373 24.26 5.35 42.66
N THR A 374 23.53 6.46 42.51
CA THR A 374 22.77 7.09 43.59
C THR A 374 21.30 6.66 43.55
N PRO A 375 20.57 6.67 44.69
CA PRO A 375 19.14 6.33 44.72
C PRO A 375 18.28 7.16 43.76
N GLU A 376 18.64 8.43 43.53
CA GLU A 376 17.94 9.36 42.65
C GLU A 376 18.06 8.99 41.16
N GLU A 377 19.07 8.20 40.79
CA GLU A 377 19.26 7.72 39.42
C GLU A 377 18.47 6.45 39.11
N ILE A 378 17.95 5.77 40.13
CA ILE A 378 17.26 4.49 39.97
C ILE A 378 15.84 4.74 39.42
N PRO A 379 15.52 4.28 38.20
CA PRO A 379 14.24 4.58 37.57
C PRO A 379 13.08 3.72 38.10
N TYR A 380 13.38 2.54 38.64
CA TYR A 380 12.42 1.58 39.19
C TYR A 380 13.12 0.53 40.05
N GLU A 381 12.35 -0.13 40.92
CA GLU A 381 12.82 -1.24 41.73
C GLU A 381 13.13 -2.47 40.86
N LEU A 382 14.28 -3.10 41.11
CA LEU A 382 14.65 -4.33 40.42
C LEU A 382 14.09 -5.55 41.13
N PRO A 383 13.84 -6.65 40.39
CA PRO A 383 13.60 -7.93 41.01
C PRO A 383 14.77 -8.41 41.88
N GLU A 384 14.47 -9.23 42.88
CA GLU A 384 15.49 -9.92 43.66
C GLU A 384 16.43 -10.72 42.74
N GLY A 385 17.73 -10.69 43.03
CA GLY A 385 18.75 -11.33 42.19
C GLY A 385 19.41 -10.42 41.15
N TRP A 386 18.77 -9.29 40.81
CA TRP A 386 19.25 -8.34 39.80
C TRP A 386 20.05 -7.20 40.44
N VAL A 387 20.92 -6.58 39.64
CA VAL A 387 21.73 -5.44 40.10
C VAL A 387 21.76 -4.32 39.08
N TRP A 388 21.84 -3.08 39.54
CA TRP A 388 22.14 -1.95 38.66
C TRP A 388 23.65 -1.86 38.43
N CYS A 389 24.07 -1.67 37.19
CA CYS A 389 25.47 -1.36 36.85
C CYS A 389 25.56 -0.29 35.75
N ARG A 390 26.76 0.31 35.59
CA ARG A 390 27.03 1.18 34.44
C ARG A 390 27.49 0.34 33.27
N LEU A 391 27.17 0.77 32.06
CA LEU A 391 27.60 0.10 30.84
C LEU A 391 29.13 -0.13 30.81
N GLN A 392 29.94 0.84 31.24
CA GLN A 392 31.40 0.68 31.27
C GLN A 392 31.89 -0.46 32.16
N ASP A 393 31.08 -0.95 33.09
CA ASP A 393 31.46 -2.01 34.01
C ASP A 393 31.47 -3.35 33.28
N ILE A 394 30.68 -3.47 32.21
CA ILE A 394 30.47 -4.72 31.47
C ILE A 394 31.04 -4.73 30.05
N VAL A 395 31.30 -3.56 29.44
CA VAL A 395 31.89 -3.45 28.10
C VAL A 395 32.95 -2.35 28.03
N ASN A 396 33.92 -2.54 27.13
CA ASN A 396 34.84 -1.51 26.68
C ASN A 396 34.21 -0.70 25.54
N VAL A 397 33.89 0.57 25.80
CA VAL A 397 33.29 1.46 24.79
C VAL A 397 34.38 2.32 24.12
N GLY A 398 34.44 2.27 22.80
CA GLY A 398 35.33 3.13 22.02
C GLY A 398 34.71 3.58 20.70
N THR A 399 35.40 4.46 20.00
CA THR A 399 35.02 4.91 18.63
C THR A 399 36.10 4.55 17.65
N GLY A 400 35.73 4.45 16.37
CA GLY A 400 36.70 4.39 15.29
C GLY A 400 37.09 5.79 14.80
N SER A 401 37.59 5.86 13.57
CA SER A 401 38.16 7.06 12.97
C SER A 401 37.79 7.15 11.49
N THR A 402 37.85 8.34 10.91
CA THR A 402 37.67 8.55 9.47
C THR A 402 39.02 8.81 8.79
N PRO A 403 39.52 7.90 7.95
CA PRO A 403 40.70 8.17 7.11
C PRO A 403 40.46 9.37 6.20
N ALA A 404 41.51 10.13 5.89
CA ALA A 404 41.40 11.28 4.99
C ALA A 404 40.85 10.83 3.62
N LYS A 405 39.70 11.39 3.20
CA LYS A 405 39.04 11.05 1.93
C LYS A 405 39.90 11.39 0.70
N SER A 406 40.85 12.32 0.84
CA SER A 406 41.80 12.69 -0.20
C SER A 406 42.82 11.59 -0.53
N ASN A 407 43.05 10.63 0.37
CA ASN A 407 43.94 9.50 0.13
C ASN A 407 43.12 8.25 -0.25
N SER A 408 42.90 8.07 -1.54
CA SER A 408 42.10 6.96 -2.09
C SER A 408 42.63 5.58 -1.69
N ALA A 409 43.95 5.44 -1.47
CA ALA A 409 44.56 4.18 -1.05
C ALA A 409 44.04 3.67 0.31
N TYR A 410 43.48 4.54 1.15
CA TYR A 410 42.83 4.13 2.40
C TYR A 410 41.50 3.42 2.19
N TYR A 411 40.85 3.63 1.05
CA TYR A 411 39.52 3.08 0.74
C TYR A 411 39.57 1.95 -0.30
N SER A 412 40.77 1.56 -0.75
CA SER A 412 41.01 0.45 -1.66
C SER A 412 41.41 -0.81 -0.89
N GLY A 413 40.51 -1.32 -0.04
CA GLY A 413 40.78 -2.48 0.80
C GLY A 413 39.57 -3.39 0.99
N THR A 414 39.70 -4.34 1.91
CA THR A 414 38.69 -5.39 2.16
C THR A 414 38.07 -5.32 3.55
N ILE A 415 38.54 -4.43 4.43
CA ILE A 415 38.08 -4.34 5.82
C ILE A 415 36.79 -3.49 5.87
N PRO A 416 35.66 -4.03 6.34
CA PRO A 416 34.42 -3.25 6.47
C PRO A 416 34.61 -2.00 7.33
N TRP A 417 34.11 -0.86 6.86
CA TRP A 417 34.16 0.41 7.58
C TRP A 417 32.75 0.99 7.76
N TYR A 418 32.17 0.73 8.94
CA TYR A 418 30.80 1.06 9.26
C TYR A 418 30.65 2.51 9.72
N THR A 419 29.59 3.16 9.24
CA THR A 419 29.16 4.49 9.71
C THR A 419 27.83 4.38 10.45
N SER A 420 27.27 5.50 10.93
CA SER A 420 25.97 5.52 11.61
C SER A 420 24.82 4.95 10.77
N SER A 421 24.93 4.89 9.44
CA SER A 421 23.91 4.25 8.59
C SER A 421 23.81 2.73 8.81
N ALA A 422 24.89 2.09 9.30
CA ALA A 422 24.92 0.66 9.59
C ALA A 422 24.00 0.26 10.75
N THR A 423 23.45 1.22 11.51
CA THR A 423 22.53 0.95 12.62
C THR A 423 21.06 0.95 12.22
N ASN A 424 20.74 1.04 10.92
CA ASN A 424 19.36 0.97 10.44
C ASN A 424 18.71 -0.40 10.70
N ASP A 425 19.51 -1.46 10.74
CA ASP A 425 19.09 -2.84 11.01
C ASP A 425 19.68 -3.35 12.32
N LEU A 426 19.07 -4.39 12.90
CA LEU A 426 19.56 -5.05 14.13
C LEU A 426 20.93 -5.72 13.96
N PHE A 427 21.31 -6.02 12.72
CA PHE A 427 22.55 -6.68 12.37
C PHE A 427 23.22 -5.92 11.22
N ALA A 428 24.40 -5.37 11.47
CA ALA A 428 25.19 -4.63 10.50
C ALA A 428 25.91 -5.62 9.57
N LYS A 429 25.19 -6.08 8.54
CA LYS A 429 25.66 -7.10 7.60
C LYS A 429 26.70 -6.57 6.62
N GLU A 430 26.48 -5.37 6.11
CA GLU A 430 27.31 -4.78 5.06
C GLU A 430 27.75 -3.36 5.45
N ALA A 431 28.96 -2.99 5.05
CA ALA A 431 29.48 -1.64 5.19
C ALA A 431 29.46 -0.95 3.83
N GLU A 432 29.02 0.31 3.78
CA GLU A 432 29.01 1.11 2.54
C GLU A 432 30.41 1.29 1.94
N LYS A 433 31.45 1.19 2.76
CA LYS A 433 32.84 1.35 2.36
C LYS A 433 33.71 0.33 3.05
N LEU A 434 34.81 0.03 2.36
CA LEU A 434 35.90 -0.78 2.88
C LEU A 434 37.14 0.10 3.05
N ILE A 435 37.99 -0.24 4.01
CA ILE A 435 39.28 0.38 4.21
C ILE A 435 40.41 -0.64 4.04
N SER A 436 41.62 -0.15 3.77
CA SER A 436 42.81 -0.97 3.58
C SER A 436 43.62 -1.13 4.88
N ASP A 437 44.51 -2.13 4.92
CA ASP A 437 45.49 -2.28 6.01
C ASP A 437 46.36 -1.02 6.18
N LYS A 438 46.61 -0.31 5.08
CA LYS A 438 47.33 0.97 5.10
C LYS A 438 46.59 2.01 5.96
N ALA A 439 45.25 2.06 5.85
CA ALA A 439 44.44 2.94 6.68
C ALA A 439 44.53 2.59 8.17
N LEU A 440 44.60 1.30 8.52
CA LEU A 440 44.80 0.87 9.91
C LEU A 440 46.18 1.23 10.46
N LYS A 441 47.23 1.14 9.63
CA LYS A 441 48.62 1.43 10.04
C LYS A 441 48.91 2.93 10.16
N GLU A 442 48.35 3.74 9.27
CA GLU A 442 48.67 5.18 9.16
C GLU A 442 47.65 6.09 9.85
N THR A 443 46.55 5.55 10.36
CA THR A 443 45.50 6.34 11.04
C THR A 443 45.07 5.68 12.36
N ASN A 444 44.21 6.37 13.11
CA ASN A 444 43.61 5.83 14.34
C ASN A 444 42.43 4.86 14.09
N CYS A 445 42.27 4.35 12.86
CA CYS A 445 41.27 3.33 12.58
C CYS A 445 41.62 2.04 13.32
N LYS A 446 40.59 1.35 13.81
CA LYS A 446 40.74 0.07 14.50
C LYS A 446 39.60 -0.84 14.13
N VAL A 447 39.90 -2.13 14.08
CA VAL A 447 38.92 -3.18 13.79
C VAL A 447 38.31 -3.64 15.10
N PHE A 448 36.99 -3.67 15.13
CA PHE A 448 36.20 -4.25 16.22
C PHE A 448 35.82 -5.69 15.86
N PRO A 449 35.82 -6.61 16.84
CA PRO A 449 35.51 -8.01 16.59
C PRO A 449 34.02 -8.20 16.24
N LYS A 450 33.72 -9.34 15.60
CA LYS A 450 32.35 -9.84 15.42
C LYS A 450 31.63 -9.90 16.78
N GLY A 451 30.35 -9.55 16.81
CA GLY A 451 29.53 -9.50 18.01
C GLY A 451 29.66 -8.18 18.80
N THR A 452 30.51 -7.25 18.35
CA THR A 452 30.52 -5.89 18.90
C THR A 452 29.17 -5.23 18.62
N LEU A 453 28.56 -4.66 19.66
CA LEU A 453 27.37 -3.83 19.49
C LEU A 453 27.80 -2.39 19.16
N ILE A 454 27.16 -1.80 18.16
CA ILE A 454 27.44 -0.43 17.69
C ILE A 454 26.22 0.46 17.89
N ILE A 455 26.43 1.68 18.39
CA ILE A 455 25.39 2.71 18.57
C ILE A 455 25.74 3.93 17.74
N ALA A 456 24.78 4.41 16.93
CA ALA A 456 24.92 5.66 16.21
C ALA A 456 24.87 6.85 17.17
N MET A 457 25.98 7.57 17.29
CA MET A 457 26.06 8.76 18.12
C MET A 457 25.58 10.02 17.39
N TYR A 458 25.75 10.05 16.06
CA TYR A 458 25.38 11.18 15.19
C TYR A 458 24.26 10.77 14.22
N GLY A 459 23.54 11.76 13.69
CA GLY A 459 22.51 11.56 12.65
C GLY A 459 21.23 12.34 12.92
N GLN A 460 20.63 12.89 11.86
CA GLN A 460 19.30 13.51 11.87
C GLN A 460 18.21 12.45 11.59
N GLY A 461 16.94 12.75 11.84
CA GLY A 461 15.89 11.73 11.72
C GLY A 461 16.08 10.62 12.74
N LYS A 462 15.77 9.35 12.45
CA LYS A 462 15.76 8.25 13.44
C LYS A 462 17.12 7.62 13.78
N THR A 463 18.22 8.03 13.13
CA THR A 463 19.51 7.30 13.24
C THR A 463 20.17 7.39 14.61
N ARG A 464 20.24 8.59 15.21
CA ARG A 464 20.90 8.78 16.52
C ARG A 464 20.23 7.93 17.61
N GLY A 465 21.05 7.15 18.32
CA GLY A 465 20.64 6.25 19.40
C GLY A 465 20.30 4.83 18.94
N GLN A 466 20.23 4.57 17.62
CA GLN A 466 19.99 3.22 17.11
C GLN A 466 21.18 2.30 17.40
N ILE A 467 20.88 1.03 17.65
CA ILE A 467 21.84 -0.02 18.00
C ILE A 467 21.81 -1.15 16.97
N SER A 468 22.98 -1.70 16.66
CA SER A 468 23.14 -2.86 15.78
C SER A 468 24.30 -3.75 16.23
N GLU A 469 24.34 -4.99 15.76
CA GLU A 469 25.42 -5.93 16.02
C GLU A 469 26.29 -6.15 14.76
N LEU A 470 27.61 -6.06 14.91
CA LEU A 470 28.55 -6.42 13.84
C LEU A 470 28.55 -7.94 13.64
N VAL A 471 28.11 -8.40 12.47
CA VAL A 471 28.13 -9.85 12.13
C VAL A 471 29.47 -10.32 11.56
N VAL A 472 30.30 -9.39 11.11
CA VAL A 472 31.69 -9.59 10.71
C VAL A 472 32.58 -8.55 11.39
N PRO A 473 33.88 -8.84 11.63
CA PRO A 473 34.80 -7.84 12.16
C PRO A 473 34.90 -6.63 11.22
N GLY A 474 34.96 -5.44 11.78
CA GLY A 474 35.06 -4.22 10.97
C GLY A 474 35.45 -2.99 11.77
N ALA A 475 35.97 -1.99 11.08
CA ALA A 475 36.24 -0.68 11.64
C ALA A 475 34.98 0.19 11.64
N THR A 476 34.96 1.23 12.46
CA THR A 476 33.89 2.25 12.46
C THR A 476 34.46 3.64 12.25
N ASN A 477 33.59 4.62 12.00
CA ASN A 477 33.96 6.04 12.07
C ASN A 477 33.77 6.60 13.49
N GLN A 478 34.08 7.90 13.68
CA GLN A 478 33.91 8.58 14.97
C GLN A 478 32.44 8.82 15.36
N ALA A 479 31.49 8.60 14.45
CA ALA A 479 30.06 8.80 14.68
C ALA A 479 29.35 7.58 15.28
N VAL A 480 30.12 6.52 15.57
CA VAL A 480 29.62 5.24 16.07
C VAL A 480 30.40 4.86 17.32
N ALA A 481 29.68 4.67 18.42
CA ALA A 481 30.23 4.03 19.62
C ALA A 481 30.17 2.52 19.45
N ALA A 482 31.28 1.84 19.68
CA ALA A 482 31.42 0.40 19.60
C ALA A 482 31.66 -0.16 21.01
N MET A 483 30.82 -1.13 21.40
CA MET A 483 30.76 -1.75 22.72
C MET A 483 31.34 -3.16 22.62
N VAL A 484 32.60 -3.31 23.01
CA VAL A 484 33.31 -4.59 23.01
C VAL A 484 33.18 -5.21 24.40
N PHE A 485 32.53 -6.36 24.44
CA PHE A 485 32.22 -7.07 25.68
C PHE A 485 33.48 -7.67 26.32
N TYR A 486 33.61 -7.55 27.66
CA TYR A 486 34.70 -8.21 28.39
C TYR A 486 34.47 -9.71 28.41
N GLN A 487 33.26 -10.12 28.81
CA GLN A 487 32.75 -11.48 28.73
C GLN A 487 31.61 -11.52 27.70
N SER A 488 31.60 -12.52 26.80
CA SER A 488 30.64 -12.56 25.70
C SER A 488 29.95 -13.92 25.60
N SER A 489 28.66 -13.98 25.95
CA SER A 489 27.73 -14.98 25.44
C SER A 489 26.77 -14.36 24.41
N TYR A 490 26.05 -15.19 23.65
CA TYR A 490 25.05 -14.72 22.70
C TYR A 490 23.91 -13.98 23.44
N GLU A 491 23.42 -14.59 24.49
CA GLU A 491 22.30 -14.13 25.33
C GLU A 491 22.64 -12.82 26.04
N PHE A 492 23.88 -12.68 26.52
CA PHE A 492 24.35 -11.45 27.16
C PHE A 492 24.26 -10.26 26.20
N LYS A 493 24.71 -10.43 24.95
CA LYS A 493 24.67 -9.37 23.94
C LYS A 493 23.25 -9.05 23.50
N ASP A 494 22.41 -10.06 23.29
CA ASP A 494 21.02 -9.87 22.87
C ASP A 494 20.21 -9.15 23.94
N TYR A 495 20.40 -9.49 25.22
CA TYR A 495 19.77 -8.77 26.32
C TYR A 495 20.16 -7.28 26.32
N ILE A 496 21.45 -6.96 26.22
CA ILE A 496 21.92 -5.57 26.14
C ILE A 496 21.36 -4.86 24.88
N LYS A 497 21.27 -5.57 23.75
CA LYS A 497 20.66 -5.04 22.52
C LYS A 497 19.18 -4.70 22.73
N TYR A 498 18.39 -5.56 23.39
CA TYR A 498 17.00 -5.27 23.73
C TYR A 498 16.87 -4.09 24.70
N PHE A 499 17.76 -4.00 25.69
CA PHE A 499 17.79 -2.88 26.61
C PHE A 499 17.98 -1.54 25.88
N PHE A 500 18.97 -1.42 25.00
CA PHE A 500 19.18 -0.21 24.21
C PHE A 500 18.05 0.09 23.23
N ARG A 501 17.36 -0.92 22.71
CA ARG A 501 16.14 -0.73 21.92
C ARG A 501 15.01 -0.16 22.77
N LYS A 502 14.82 -0.65 24.00
CA LYS A 502 13.85 -0.11 24.96
C LYS A 502 14.16 1.37 25.22
N ILE A 503 15.40 1.68 25.58
CA ILE A 503 15.79 3.04 26.00
C ILE A 503 16.15 3.97 24.84
N TYR A 504 15.76 3.61 23.61
CA TYR A 504 16.17 4.34 22.41
C TYR A 504 15.83 5.82 22.49
N GLN A 505 14.63 6.17 22.99
CA GLN A 505 14.21 7.57 23.12
C GLN A 505 14.98 8.28 24.22
N GLU A 506 15.17 7.65 25.38
CA GLU A 506 15.92 8.20 26.50
C GLU A 506 17.38 8.47 26.11
N ILE A 507 18.05 7.51 25.46
CA ILE A 507 19.42 7.67 24.94
C ILE A 507 19.46 8.82 23.94
N ARG A 508 18.51 8.89 23.02
CA ARG A 508 18.47 9.93 21.99
C ARG A 508 18.30 11.34 22.56
N LEU A 509 17.58 11.47 23.68
CA LEU A 509 17.37 12.72 24.41
C LEU A 509 18.61 13.18 25.19
N LEU A 510 19.55 12.29 25.49
CA LEU A 510 20.85 12.66 26.07
C LEU A 510 21.73 13.47 25.10
N ALA A 511 21.35 13.65 23.84
CA ALA A 511 22.16 14.40 22.89
C ALA A 511 22.17 15.90 23.21
N GLU A 512 23.36 16.50 23.19
CA GLU A 512 23.57 17.93 23.49
C GLU A 512 24.32 18.61 22.34
N GLY A 513 24.20 19.94 22.27
CA GLY A 513 24.77 20.79 21.21
C GLY A 513 23.70 21.68 20.57
N GLY A 514 24.13 22.75 19.89
CA GLY A 514 23.25 23.75 19.26
C GLY A 514 22.47 23.20 18.05
N ALA A 515 22.80 23.64 16.84
CA ALA A 515 22.04 23.25 15.63
C ALA A 515 22.05 21.74 15.30
N GLN A 516 23.03 20.97 15.82
CA GLN A 516 23.13 19.51 15.64
C GLN A 516 23.51 18.81 16.94
N PRO A 517 22.53 18.38 17.76
CA PRO A 517 22.80 17.67 18.99
C PRO A 517 23.35 16.26 18.73
N ASN A 518 24.43 15.89 19.41
CA ASN A 518 25.11 14.60 19.25
C ASN A 518 25.28 13.87 20.58
N LEU A 519 25.37 12.55 20.54
CA LEU A 519 25.82 11.75 21.67
C LEU A 519 27.35 11.73 21.72
N ASN A 520 27.88 11.49 22.92
CA ASN A 520 29.31 11.26 23.10
C ASN A 520 29.52 9.94 23.84
N VAL A 521 30.74 9.40 23.71
CA VAL A 521 31.12 8.12 24.31
C VAL A 521 30.95 8.10 25.83
N GLY A 522 31.18 9.23 26.50
CA GLY A 522 31.01 9.34 27.95
C GLY A 522 29.57 9.09 28.39
N LYS A 523 28.59 9.62 27.64
CA LYS A 523 27.16 9.38 27.88
C LYS A 523 26.78 7.92 27.70
N ILE A 524 27.29 7.29 26.63
CA ILE A 524 27.06 5.87 26.39
C ILE A 524 27.65 5.04 27.55
N LYS A 525 28.89 5.30 27.96
CA LYS A 525 29.55 4.63 29.10
C LYS A 525 28.79 4.77 30.42
N ASN A 526 28.17 5.92 30.66
CA ASN A 526 27.43 6.22 31.89
C ASN A 526 25.99 5.70 31.91
N THR A 527 25.55 5.04 30.83
CA THR A 527 24.21 4.44 30.77
C THR A 527 24.04 3.45 31.92
N LEU A 528 23.03 3.70 32.76
CA LEU A 528 22.64 2.85 33.87
C LEU A 528 21.73 1.73 33.34
N LEU A 529 22.06 0.47 33.60
CA LEU A 529 21.31 -0.68 33.09
C LEU A 529 21.03 -1.74 34.16
N PRO A 530 19.87 -2.42 34.08
CA PRO A 530 19.52 -3.50 34.96
C PRO A 530 20.21 -4.79 34.47
N LEU A 531 21.00 -5.43 35.34
CA LEU A 531 21.74 -6.65 35.02
C LEU A 531 21.10 -7.87 35.73
N PRO A 532 20.49 -8.80 34.99
CA PRO A 532 19.99 -10.07 35.53
C PRO A 532 21.10 -11.11 35.67
N PRO A 533 20.87 -12.18 36.45
CA PRO A 533 21.61 -13.44 36.34
C PRO A 533 21.70 -13.95 34.90
N LEU A 534 22.81 -14.58 34.51
CA LEU A 534 23.04 -15.01 33.12
C LEU A 534 21.97 -16.00 32.62
N GLU A 535 21.55 -16.95 33.47
CA GLU A 535 20.47 -17.91 33.14
C GLU A 535 19.12 -17.21 32.90
N GLU A 536 18.87 -16.12 33.64
CA GLU A 536 17.65 -15.34 33.44
C GLU A 536 17.72 -14.53 32.15
N GLN A 537 18.89 -13.97 31.80
CA GLN A 537 19.09 -13.28 30.52
C GLN A 537 18.76 -14.18 29.33
N LYS A 538 19.19 -15.45 29.37
CA LYS A 538 18.82 -16.45 28.36
C LYS A 538 17.31 -16.60 28.23
N THR A 539 16.62 -16.80 29.35
CA THR A 539 15.16 -16.93 29.38
C THR A 539 14.44 -15.67 28.86
N ILE A 540 14.93 -14.48 29.21
CA ILE A 540 14.41 -13.21 28.69
C ILE A 540 14.56 -13.15 27.16
N VAL A 541 15.75 -13.47 26.64
CA VAL A 541 16.05 -13.43 25.20
C VAL A 541 15.15 -14.40 24.43
N GLU A 542 14.97 -15.63 24.92
CA GLU A 542 14.07 -16.62 24.32
C GLU A 542 12.63 -16.11 24.24
N LYS A 543 12.09 -15.57 25.34
CA LYS A 543 10.71 -15.05 25.38
C LYS A 543 10.52 -13.81 24.49
N VAL A 544 11.46 -12.87 24.51
CA VAL A 544 11.40 -11.66 23.67
C VAL A 544 11.44 -12.05 22.20
N ASN A 545 12.31 -12.96 21.79
CA ASN A 545 12.38 -13.43 20.41
C ASN A 545 11.07 -14.10 19.95
N ALA A 546 10.48 -14.96 20.77
CA ALA A 546 9.20 -15.59 20.45
C ALA A 546 8.08 -14.56 20.25
N LEU A 547 7.96 -13.58 21.15
CA LEU A 547 6.95 -12.53 21.07
C LEU A 547 7.20 -11.54 19.91
N MET A 548 8.47 -11.23 19.61
CA MET A 548 8.83 -10.39 18.46
C MET A 548 8.51 -11.09 17.14
N SER A 549 8.74 -12.41 17.05
CA SER A 549 8.35 -13.21 15.89
C SER A 549 6.83 -13.21 15.68
N LEU A 550 6.04 -13.30 16.76
CA LEU A 550 4.58 -13.18 16.67
C LEU A 550 4.17 -11.80 16.14
N CYS A 551 4.81 -10.73 16.63
CA CYS A 551 4.59 -9.39 16.12
C CYS A 551 4.94 -9.27 14.62
N ASP A 552 6.01 -9.93 14.16
CA ASP A 552 6.40 -9.97 12.74
C ASP A 552 5.31 -10.66 11.90
N THR A 553 4.78 -11.79 12.36
CA THR A 553 3.67 -12.50 11.70
C THR A 553 2.42 -11.62 11.59
N LEU A 554 2.02 -10.99 12.70
CA LEU A 554 0.86 -10.09 12.72
C LEU A 554 1.03 -8.91 11.75
N GLU A 555 2.23 -8.32 11.70
CA GLU A 555 2.51 -7.19 10.81
C GLU A 555 2.42 -7.59 9.33
N GLN A 556 2.81 -8.82 8.98
CA GLN A 556 2.61 -9.36 7.64
C GLN A 556 1.13 -9.62 7.34
N GLU A 557 0.38 -10.24 8.26
CA GLU A 557 -1.05 -10.50 8.09
C GLU A 557 -1.85 -9.22 7.85
N VAL A 558 -1.56 -8.16 8.63
CA VAL A 558 -2.16 -6.83 8.46
C VAL A 558 -1.87 -6.27 7.08
N LYS A 559 -0.61 -6.29 6.67
CA LYS A 559 -0.19 -5.77 5.37
C LYS A 559 -0.87 -6.52 4.22
N THR A 560 -0.95 -7.84 4.29
CA THR A 560 -1.66 -8.65 3.30
C THR A 560 -3.16 -8.33 3.29
N SER A 561 -3.78 -8.11 4.45
CA SER A 561 -5.19 -7.74 4.53
C SER A 561 -5.46 -6.37 3.89
N GLU A 562 -4.59 -5.38 4.14
CA GLU A 562 -4.66 -4.06 3.51
C GLU A 562 -4.54 -4.14 1.98
N GLU A 563 -3.56 -4.90 1.47
CA GLU A 563 -3.36 -5.12 0.03
C GLU A 563 -4.58 -5.80 -0.62
N GLN A 564 -5.16 -6.82 0.03
CA GLN A 564 -6.36 -7.51 -0.45
C GLN A 564 -7.59 -6.59 -0.50
N LEU A 565 -7.74 -5.70 0.49
CA LEU A 565 -8.83 -4.73 0.52
C LEU A 565 -8.68 -3.69 -0.60
N GLU A 566 -7.46 -3.22 -0.87
CA GLU A 566 -7.17 -2.31 -1.97
C GLU A 566 -7.45 -2.97 -3.33
N ASP A 567 -7.00 -4.22 -3.53
CA ASP A 567 -7.27 -5.00 -4.74
C ASP A 567 -8.76 -5.25 -4.93
N LEU A 568 -9.50 -5.57 -3.85
CA LEU A 568 -10.94 -5.74 -3.91
C LEU A 568 -11.63 -4.42 -4.32
N MET A 569 -11.21 -3.31 -3.74
CA MET A 569 -11.73 -1.99 -4.09
C MET A 569 -11.49 -1.67 -5.57
N GLN A 570 -10.25 -1.85 -6.05
CA GLN A 570 -9.92 -1.64 -7.46
C GLN A 570 -10.69 -2.58 -8.38
N SER A 571 -10.91 -3.84 -7.98
CA SER A 571 -11.70 -4.81 -8.75
C SER A 571 -13.17 -4.41 -8.83
N VAL A 572 -13.77 -3.98 -7.72
CA VAL A 572 -15.16 -3.52 -7.68
C VAL A 572 -15.33 -2.25 -8.51
N LEU A 573 -14.39 -1.31 -8.40
CA LEU A 573 -14.38 -0.11 -9.25
C LEU A 573 -14.34 -0.54 -10.72
N ARG A 574 -13.36 -1.37 -11.11
CA ARG A 574 -13.21 -1.83 -12.49
C ARG A 574 -14.45 -2.52 -13.03
N GLU A 575 -15.03 -3.46 -12.28
CA GLU A 575 -16.27 -4.17 -12.66
C GLU A 575 -17.42 -3.19 -12.95
N VAL A 576 -17.54 -2.13 -12.16
CA VAL A 576 -18.58 -1.12 -12.36
C VAL A 576 -18.32 -0.23 -13.58
N PHE A 577 -17.05 0.06 -13.88
CA PHE A 577 -16.66 0.94 -14.98
C PHE A 577 -16.51 0.21 -16.34
N GLU A 578 -16.22 -1.08 -16.38
CA GLU A 578 -15.92 -1.84 -17.62
C GLU A 578 -17.10 -2.65 -18.19
N SER A 579 -18.26 -2.64 -17.53
CA SER A 579 -19.40 -3.54 -17.81
C SER A 579 -20.10 -3.41 -19.19
N LYS A 580 -19.50 -2.85 -20.24
CA LYS A 580 -20.17 -2.66 -21.56
C LYS A 580 -19.31 -2.79 -22.83
N ALA A 581 -18.08 -3.33 -22.77
CA ALA A 581 -17.31 -3.55 -24.00
C ALA A 581 -17.76 -4.80 -24.81
N GLU A 582 -18.45 -5.77 -24.21
CA GLU A 582 -18.65 -7.10 -24.82
C GLU A 582 -19.96 -7.27 -25.60
N GLU A 583 -20.96 -6.38 -25.48
CA GLU A 583 -22.27 -6.57 -26.14
C GLU A 583 -22.33 -6.10 -27.60
N LYS A 584 -21.33 -5.36 -28.10
CA LYS A 584 -21.38 -4.77 -29.47
C LYS A 584 -20.68 -5.56 -30.57
N VAL A 585 -19.98 -6.65 -30.25
CA VAL A 585 -19.21 -7.44 -31.23
C VAL A 585 -20.01 -8.63 -31.80
N ALA A 586 -21.11 -9.04 -31.15
CA ALA A 586 -21.85 -10.25 -31.52
C ALA A 586 -22.79 -10.13 -32.74
N LEU A 587 -22.94 -8.95 -33.36
CA LEU A 587 -23.99 -8.70 -34.37
C LEU A 587 -23.48 -8.42 -35.79
N SER A 588 -22.18 -8.55 -36.08
CA SER A 588 -21.63 -8.21 -37.41
C SER A 588 -20.86 -9.30 -38.15
N MET A 589 -20.97 -10.57 -37.76
CA MET A 589 -20.27 -11.66 -38.48
C MET A 589 -21.20 -12.84 -38.74
N ALA A 590 -22.15 -12.65 -39.66
CA ALA A 590 -22.88 -13.73 -40.32
C ALA A 590 -22.63 -13.63 -41.83
N ALA A 591 -21.60 -14.32 -42.31
CA ALA A 591 -21.41 -14.71 -43.71
C ALA A 591 -20.29 -15.77 -43.79
N GLU A 592 -20.68 -17.02 -44.01
CA GLU A 592 -19.87 -18.09 -44.65
C GLU A 592 -20.26 -18.15 -46.15
N PRO A 593 -19.55 -18.85 -47.09
CA PRO A 593 -18.78 -20.09 -46.89
C PRO A 593 -17.55 -20.34 -47.83
N GLU A 594 -17.02 -21.59 -47.72
CA GLU A 594 -16.16 -22.39 -48.65
C GLU A 594 -14.64 -22.15 -48.58
N GLU A 595 -13.73 -23.15 -48.64
CA GLU A 595 -13.77 -24.59 -48.94
C GLU A 595 -12.41 -25.23 -48.54
N GLY A 596 -12.37 -26.55 -48.28
CA GLY A 596 -11.23 -27.39 -48.69
C GLY A 596 -10.45 -28.23 -47.65
N TYR A 597 -10.74 -29.54 -47.64
CA TYR A 597 -9.88 -30.72 -47.35
C TYR A 597 -9.20 -30.88 -45.97
N ASN A 598 -8.99 -32.07 -45.39
CA ASN A 598 -9.53 -33.43 -45.50
C ASN A 598 -8.99 -34.19 -44.27
N THR A 599 -9.72 -35.22 -43.87
CA THR A 599 -9.56 -36.04 -42.67
C THR A 599 -8.32 -36.93 -42.64
N ASN A 600 -7.74 -37.10 -41.44
CA ASN A 600 -7.00 -38.26 -40.92
C ASN A 600 -6.91 -38.06 -39.40
N THR A 601 -7.03 -38.99 -38.45
CA THR A 601 -7.41 -40.41 -38.34
C THR A 601 -7.51 -40.66 -36.82
N PHE A 602 -8.06 -41.80 -36.37
CA PHE A 602 -8.40 -42.17 -34.97
C PHE A 602 -7.38 -41.86 -33.85
N ASP A 603 -6.12 -41.54 -34.15
CA ASP A 603 -5.08 -41.17 -33.16
C ASP A 603 -5.28 -39.75 -32.57
N GLU A 604 -5.82 -38.79 -33.34
CA GLU A 604 -6.09 -37.43 -32.82
C GLU A 604 -7.21 -37.39 -31.76
N ILE A 605 -8.12 -38.37 -31.80
CA ILE A 605 -9.22 -38.49 -30.82
C ILE A 605 -8.68 -39.09 -29.51
N PHE A 606 -7.77 -40.06 -29.56
CA PHE A 606 -7.19 -40.67 -28.36
C PHE A 606 -6.20 -39.74 -27.66
N GLU A 607 -5.40 -38.98 -28.43
CA GLU A 607 -4.53 -37.93 -27.89
C GLU A 607 -5.33 -36.79 -27.27
N SER A 608 -6.37 -36.28 -27.95
CA SER A 608 -7.22 -35.20 -27.38
C SER A 608 -7.95 -35.61 -26.10
N LEU A 609 -8.43 -36.86 -26.00
CA LEU A 609 -9.01 -37.37 -24.76
C LEU A 609 -7.99 -37.39 -23.61
N ASN A 610 -6.76 -37.85 -23.84
CA ASN A 610 -5.74 -37.91 -22.80
C ASN A 610 -5.33 -36.50 -22.30
N TYR A 611 -5.17 -35.54 -23.22
CA TYR A 611 -4.88 -34.14 -22.86
C TYR A 611 -5.99 -33.49 -22.05
N ASP A 612 -7.25 -33.78 -22.35
CA ASP A 612 -8.38 -33.27 -21.58
C ASP A 612 -8.35 -33.80 -20.12
N TYR A 613 -7.95 -35.06 -19.89
CA TYR A 613 -7.77 -35.62 -18.55
C TYR A 613 -6.60 -34.97 -17.79
N GLU A 614 -5.46 -34.78 -18.45
CA GLU A 614 -4.27 -34.19 -17.83
C GLU A 614 -4.51 -32.71 -17.45
N VAL A 615 -5.14 -31.92 -18.33
CA VAL A 615 -5.51 -30.53 -18.03
C VAL A 615 -6.52 -30.47 -16.90
N ALA A 616 -7.53 -31.32 -16.91
CA ALA A 616 -8.50 -31.40 -15.82
C ALA A 616 -7.84 -31.85 -14.50
N ALA A 617 -6.88 -32.77 -14.55
CA ALA A 617 -6.12 -33.22 -13.38
C ALA A 617 -5.26 -32.09 -12.79
N VAL A 618 -4.57 -31.31 -13.62
CA VAL A 618 -3.80 -30.15 -13.14
C VAL A 618 -4.72 -29.10 -12.50
N VAL A 619 -5.86 -28.80 -13.12
CA VAL A 619 -6.84 -27.87 -12.56
C VAL A 619 -7.35 -28.40 -11.21
N LEU A 620 -7.72 -29.67 -11.11
CA LEU A 620 -8.22 -30.27 -9.88
C LEU A 620 -7.17 -30.28 -8.77
N LEU A 621 -5.93 -30.72 -9.06
CA LEU A 621 -4.84 -30.75 -8.08
C LEU A 621 -4.45 -29.34 -7.61
N THR A 622 -4.50 -28.35 -8.50
CA THR A 622 -4.27 -26.94 -8.14
C THR A 622 -5.38 -26.41 -7.25
N GLN A 623 -6.64 -26.76 -7.54
CA GLN A 623 -7.79 -26.39 -6.73
C GLN A 623 -7.78 -27.05 -5.35
N GLU A 624 -7.45 -28.34 -5.27
CA GLU A 624 -7.30 -29.04 -3.98
C GLU A 624 -6.21 -28.40 -3.13
N ARG A 625 -5.10 -27.99 -3.75
CA ARG A 625 -3.95 -27.46 -3.03
C ARG A 625 -4.07 -25.98 -2.67
N PHE A 626 -4.71 -25.17 -3.51
CA PHE A 626 -4.75 -23.70 -3.34
C PHE A 626 -6.16 -23.10 -3.24
N GLY A 627 -7.24 -23.86 -3.44
CA GLY A 627 -8.62 -23.37 -3.45
C GLY A 627 -9.12 -22.83 -4.80
N PHE A 628 -10.40 -22.41 -4.85
CA PHE A 628 -11.10 -21.90 -6.05
C PHE A 628 -10.72 -20.46 -6.43
N THR A 629 -9.43 -20.14 -6.56
CA THR A 629 -8.96 -18.74 -6.63
C THR A 629 -8.35 -18.33 -7.97
N TYR A 630 -8.19 -19.24 -8.94
CA TYR A 630 -7.34 -18.99 -10.13
C TYR A 630 -8.06 -19.19 -11.48
N GLY A 631 -7.81 -18.28 -12.43
CA GLY A 631 -8.44 -18.26 -13.77
C GLY A 631 -7.50 -18.68 -14.92
N LYS A 632 -8.00 -18.65 -16.16
CA LYS A 632 -7.29 -19.11 -17.39
C LYS A 632 -5.85 -18.60 -17.51
N LYS A 633 -5.63 -17.29 -17.26
CA LYS A 633 -4.29 -16.67 -17.33
C LYS A 633 -3.29 -17.26 -16.31
N TYR A 634 -3.76 -17.72 -15.14
CA TYR A 634 -2.92 -18.33 -14.11
C TYR A 634 -2.49 -19.73 -14.54
N VAL A 635 -3.45 -20.54 -14.99
CA VAL A 635 -3.21 -21.90 -15.51
C VAL A 635 -2.27 -21.84 -16.72
N HIS A 636 -2.51 -20.93 -17.69
CA HIS A 636 -1.60 -20.69 -18.81
C HIS A 636 -0.17 -20.32 -18.38
N LYS A 637 -0.02 -19.44 -17.37
CA LYS A 637 1.30 -19.02 -16.86
C LYS A 637 2.04 -20.15 -16.14
N MET A 638 1.32 -21.03 -15.44
CA MET A 638 1.90 -22.23 -14.83
C MET A 638 2.41 -23.21 -15.90
N PHE A 639 1.62 -23.46 -16.95
CA PHE A 639 2.04 -24.32 -18.06
C PHE A 639 3.18 -23.70 -18.88
N SER A 640 3.20 -22.37 -19.03
CA SER A 640 4.31 -21.67 -19.69
C SER A 640 5.64 -21.81 -18.95
N ASN A 641 5.64 -22.16 -17.66
CA ASN A 641 6.86 -22.42 -16.91
C ASN A 641 7.47 -23.79 -17.19
N ILE A 642 6.65 -24.76 -17.60
CA ILE A 642 7.08 -26.15 -17.70
C ILE A 642 8.24 -26.30 -18.69
N ASP A 643 8.20 -25.59 -19.82
CA ASP A 643 9.30 -25.54 -20.80
C ASP A 643 10.64 -25.10 -20.21
N PHE A 644 10.60 -24.18 -19.24
CA PHE A 644 11.81 -23.56 -18.67
C PHE A 644 12.26 -24.25 -17.38
N LEU A 645 11.34 -24.92 -16.68
CA LEU A 645 11.62 -25.69 -15.46
C LEU A 645 12.37 -26.99 -15.78
N ASN A 646 12.16 -27.59 -16.96
CA ASN A 646 12.86 -28.80 -17.42
C ASN A 646 14.40 -28.68 -17.45
N GLU A 647 14.93 -27.47 -17.46
CA GLU A 647 16.38 -27.18 -17.42
C GLU A 647 16.96 -27.18 -15.98
N LEU A 648 16.11 -27.34 -14.94
CA LEU A 648 16.54 -27.45 -13.54
C LEU A 648 16.67 -28.93 -13.13
N PRO A 649 17.69 -29.33 -12.35
CA PRO A 649 17.91 -30.74 -11.97
C PRO A 649 16.73 -31.41 -11.26
N ILE A 650 15.94 -30.65 -10.50
CA ILE A 650 14.73 -31.12 -9.79
C ILE A 650 13.54 -31.45 -10.70
N PHE A 651 13.65 -31.10 -11.98
CA PHE A 651 12.61 -31.17 -13.01
C PHE A 651 13.06 -31.90 -14.28
N LYS A 652 14.27 -32.44 -14.24
CA LYS A 652 14.75 -33.39 -15.25
C LYS A 652 13.73 -34.54 -15.31
N ASP A 653 13.34 -34.92 -16.53
CA ASP A 653 12.33 -35.98 -16.81
C ASP A 653 10.85 -35.57 -16.66
N LEU A 654 10.54 -34.27 -16.69
CA LEU A 654 9.19 -33.76 -16.94
C LEU A 654 8.82 -33.96 -18.44
N GLU A 655 8.07 -35.01 -18.74
CA GLU A 655 7.63 -35.44 -20.09
C GLU A 655 6.62 -34.49 -20.79
N PHE A 656 6.32 -33.32 -20.23
CA PHE A 656 5.38 -32.36 -20.85
C PHE A 656 5.80 -31.88 -22.25
N GLN A 657 7.09 -31.99 -22.59
CA GLN A 657 7.59 -31.71 -23.95
C GLN A 657 7.15 -32.78 -24.97
N GLU A 658 6.90 -34.02 -24.55
CA GLU A 658 6.35 -35.07 -25.41
C GLU A 658 4.84 -34.87 -25.68
N HIS A 659 4.17 -34.07 -24.84
CA HIS A 659 2.74 -33.76 -24.88
C HIS A 659 2.38 -32.43 -25.59
N GLY A 660 3.37 -31.72 -26.16
CA GLY A 660 3.14 -30.49 -26.94
C GLY A 660 2.70 -29.26 -26.12
N TRP A 661 3.01 -29.24 -24.83
CA TRP A 661 2.64 -28.14 -23.92
C TRP A 661 3.82 -27.20 -23.74
N GLY A 662 3.55 -25.88 -23.81
CA GLY A 662 4.58 -24.86 -23.79
C GLY A 662 4.11 -23.44 -24.09
N MET A 663 5.05 -22.50 -24.22
CA MET A 663 4.76 -21.07 -24.46
C MET A 663 3.91 -20.88 -25.73
N TYR A 664 2.63 -20.55 -25.55
CA TYR A 664 1.60 -20.45 -26.61
C TYR A 664 1.20 -21.76 -27.28
N SER A 665 1.14 -22.89 -26.55
CA SER A 665 0.60 -24.16 -27.07
C SER A 665 -0.84 -23.99 -27.62
N PRO A 666 -1.06 -24.15 -28.94
CA PRO A 666 -2.39 -24.12 -29.54
C PRO A 666 -3.27 -25.27 -29.04
N VAL A 667 -2.65 -26.39 -28.68
CA VAL A 667 -3.31 -27.58 -28.12
C VAL A 667 -3.89 -27.26 -26.74
N LEU A 668 -3.08 -26.72 -25.82
CA LEU A 668 -3.57 -26.30 -24.49
C LEU A 668 -4.68 -25.25 -24.59
N LYS A 669 -4.52 -24.28 -25.50
CA LYS A 669 -5.55 -23.27 -25.76
C LYS A 669 -6.86 -23.92 -26.24
N LYS A 670 -6.78 -24.85 -27.20
CA LYS A 670 -7.92 -25.59 -27.77
C LYS A 670 -8.60 -26.46 -26.71
N THR A 671 -7.85 -27.15 -25.84
CA THR A 671 -8.37 -27.96 -24.74
C THR A 671 -9.06 -27.13 -23.66
N LEU A 672 -8.52 -25.95 -23.31
CA LEU A 672 -9.18 -25.02 -22.37
C LEU A 672 -10.42 -24.32 -22.98
N GLU A 673 -10.57 -24.37 -24.30
CA GLU A 673 -11.70 -23.81 -25.06
C GLU A 673 -12.74 -24.88 -25.44
N SER A 674 -12.36 -26.16 -25.53
CA SER A 674 -13.28 -27.28 -25.77
C SER A 674 -14.21 -27.53 -24.58
N GLU A 675 -13.81 -27.09 -23.39
CA GLU A 675 -14.54 -27.21 -22.12
C GLU A 675 -15.02 -28.65 -21.85
N VAL A 676 -14.31 -29.70 -22.28
CA VAL A 676 -14.79 -31.09 -22.15
C VAL A 676 -14.99 -31.48 -20.68
N PHE A 677 -13.91 -31.44 -19.88
CA PHE A 677 -13.94 -31.76 -18.43
C PHE A 677 -13.84 -30.55 -17.51
N VAL A 678 -13.41 -29.40 -18.03
CA VAL A 678 -13.26 -28.15 -17.27
C VAL A 678 -14.36 -27.16 -17.65
N THR A 679 -14.71 -26.27 -16.73
CA THR A 679 -15.68 -25.20 -16.96
C THR A 679 -15.26 -23.95 -16.19
N TYR A 680 -15.83 -22.82 -16.58
CA TYR A 680 -15.63 -21.55 -15.90
C TYR A 680 -16.67 -21.36 -14.83
N GLN A 681 -16.23 -21.26 -13.58
CA GLN A 681 -17.06 -20.73 -12.52
C GLN A 681 -16.87 -19.21 -12.46
N SER A 682 -17.95 -18.48 -12.68
CA SER A 682 -17.96 -17.04 -12.41
C SER A 682 -18.07 -16.86 -10.89
N LEU A 683 -17.00 -16.34 -10.28
CA LEU A 683 -17.04 -15.84 -8.90
C LEU A 683 -17.54 -14.38 -8.88
N SER A 684 -17.42 -13.66 -10.01
CA SER A 684 -17.93 -12.32 -10.32
C SER A 684 -17.94 -12.09 -11.85
N THR A 685 -18.48 -10.98 -12.35
CA THR A 685 -18.55 -10.72 -13.81
C THR A 685 -17.17 -10.54 -14.46
N ALA A 686 -16.13 -10.20 -13.69
CA ALA A 686 -14.76 -9.97 -14.18
C ALA A 686 -13.75 -11.09 -13.84
N LYS A 687 -14.08 -12.03 -12.93
CA LYS A 687 -13.20 -13.16 -12.58
C LYS A 687 -13.89 -14.50 -12.84
N LYS A 688 -13.42 -15.16 -13.90
CA LYS A 688 -13.71 -16.56 -14.22
C LYS A 688 -12.58 -17.44 -13.67
N THR A 689 -12.90 -18.31 -12.71
CA THR A 689 -11.96 -19.34 -12.25
C THR A 689 -12.20 -20.62 -13.01
N LEU A 690 -11.12 -21.33 -13.34
CA LEU A 690 -11.24 -22.65 -13.96
C LEU A 690 -11.56 -23.67 -12.88
N GLN A 691 -12.52 -24.54 -13.14
CA GLN A 691 -12.80 -25.70 -12.32
C GLN A 691 -13.06 -26.94 -13.15
N VAL A 692 -12.80 -28.12 -12.58
CA VAL A 692 -13.33 -29.36 -13.17
C VAL A 692 -14.85 -29.38 -13.00
N LYS A 693 -15.58 -29.74 -14.06
CA LYS A 693 -17.04 -29.86 -14.02
C LYS A 693 -17.44 -30.82 -12.90
N PRO A 694 -18.43 -30.49 -12.03
CA PRO A 694 -18.78 -31.33 -10.90
C PRO A 694 -19.07 -32.80 -11.26
N LYS A 695 -19.67 -33.04 -12.43
CA LYS A 695 -19.98 -34.39 -12.94
C LYS A 695 -18.73 -35.17 -13.41
N ALA A 696 -17.65 -34.48 -13.77
CA ALA A 696 -16.39 -35.07 -14.22
C ALA A 696 -15.43 -35.36 -13.05
N ILE A 697 -15.61 -34.74 -11.88
CA ILE A 697 -14.71 -34.91 -10.72
C ILE A 697 -14.45 -36.38 -10.36
N PRO A 698 -15.46 -37.28 -10.25
CA PRO A 698 -15.20 -38.69 -9.90
C PRO A 698 -14.35 -39.41 -10.94
N GLN A 699 -14.55 -39.08 -12.21
CA GLN A 699 -13.85 -39.68 -13.35
C GLN A 699 -12.38 -39.20 -13.41
N ILE A 700 -12.14 -37.89 -13.24
CA ILE A 700 -10.79 -37.32 -13.17
C ILE A 700 -10.05 -37.81 -11.92
N THR A 701 -10.73 -37.92 -10.77
CA THR A 701 -10.15 -38.45 -9.54
C THR A 701 -9.72 -39.91 -9.71
N LYS A 702 -10.52 -40.72 -10.41
CA LYS A 702 -10.14 -42.10 -10.75
C LYS A 702 -8.90 -42.14 -11.65
N TRP A 703 -8.81 -41.26 -12.64
CA TRP A 703 -7.65 -41.13 -13.52
C TRP A 703 -6.38 -40.70 -12.74
N ILE A 704 -6.48 -39.70 -11.85
CA ILE A 704 -5.37 -39.24 -10.99
C ILE A 704 -4.81 -40.36 -10.11
N ASN A 705 -5.68 -41.24 -9.62
CA ASN A 705 -5.30 -42.34 -8.72
C ASN A 705 -4.85 -43.61 -9.46
N ALA A 706 -4.92 -43.64 -10.79
CA ALA A 706 -4.47 -44.77 -11.58
C ALA A 706 -2.94 -44.93 -11.50
N LYS A 707 -2.44 -46.17 -11.48
CA LYS A 707 -1.03 -46.47 -11.20
C LYS A 707 -0.11 -45.92 -12.30
N GLU A 708 -0.59 -45.98 -13.53
CA GLU A 708 0.03 -45.46 -14.75
C GLU A 708 0.23 -43.94 -14.73
N ASN A 709 -0.62 -43.16 -14.05
CA ASN A 709 -0.57 -41.69 -14.03
C ASN A 709 0.16 -41.11 -12.82
N LYS A 710 0.63 -41.97 -11.91
CA LYS A 710 1.20 -41.57 -10.62
C LYS A 710 2.44 -40.67 -10.78
N GLN A 711 3.24 -40.89 -11.82
CA GLN A 711 4.43 -40.09 -12.12
C GLN A 711 4.05 -38.65 -12.47
N PHE A 712 3.15 -38.48 -13.45
CA PHE A 712 2.59 -37.18 -13.84
C PHE A 712 2.02 -36.41 -12.63
N VAL A 713 1.18 -37.07 -11.83
CA VAL A 713 0.53 -36.45 -10.66
C VAL A 713 1.55 -35.98 -9.62
N ASN A 714 2.59 -36.78 -9.37
CA ASN A 714 3.64 -36.40 -8.41
C ASN A 714 4.45 -35.20 -8.91
N GLN A 715 4.72 -35.14 -10.22
CA GLN A 715 5.40 -34.03 -10.86
C GLN A 715 4.59 -32.73 -10.77
N VAL A 716 3.28 -32.76 -11.05
CA VAL A 716 2.38 -31.62 -10.87
C VAL A 716 2.39 -31.16 -9.41
N LYS A 717 2.32 -32.08 -8.44
CA LYS A 717 2.39 -31.75 -7.02
C LYS A 717 3.71 -31.09 -6.63
N ASN A 718 4.83 -31.53 -7.18
CA ASN A 718 6.15 -30.92 -6.95
C ASN A 718 6.22 -29.52 -7.55
N MET A 719 5.75 -29.31 -8.79
CA MET A 719 5.65 -27.98 -9.38
C MET A 719 4.81 -27.04 -8.50
N LEU A 720 3.70 -27.52 -7.93
CA LEU A 720 2.87 -26.72 -7.03
C LEU A 720 3.61 -26.27 -5.75
N THR A 721 4.59 -27.04 -5.24
CA THR A 721 5.41 -26.62 -4.07
C THR A 721 6.23 -25.36 -4.32
N ILE A 722 6.64 -25.10 -5.58
CA ILE A 722 7.38 -23.89 -5.94
C ILE A 722 6.49 -22.66 -5.79
N TYR A 723 5.23 -22.76 -6.22
CA TYR A 723 4.30 -21.65 -6.13
C TYR A 723 3.86 -21.33 -4.69
N GLU A 724 4.13 -22.23 -3.73
CA GLU A 724 3.95 -22.01 -2.28
C GLU A 724 5.15 -21.31 -1.62
N GLN A 725 6.28 -21.20 -2.31
CA GLN A 725 7.46 -20.57 -1.72
C GLN A 725 7.15 -19.12 -1.37
N PRO A 726 7.58 -18.60 -0.21
CA PRO A 726 7.25 -17.25 0.25
C PRO A 726 7.61 -16.13 -0.74
N LEU A 727 8.59 -16.36 -1.62
CA LEU A 727 8.97 -15.40 -2.66
C LEU A 727 7.95 -15.32 -3.81
N ILE A 728 7.20 -16.39 -4.06
CA ILE A 728 6.19 -16.48 -5.11
C ILE A 728 4.79 -16.28 -4.52
N ASP A 729 4.50 -16.93 -3.39
CA ASP A 729 3.27 -16.82 -2.60
C ASP A 729 1.99 -16.81 -3.47
N LYS A 730 1.96 -17.70 -4.47
CA LYS A 730 0.82 -17.87 -5.40
C LYS A 730 0.43 -16.58 -6.15
N SER A 731 1.27 -15.54 -6.13
CA SER A 731 0.99 -14.25 -6.75
C SER A 731 1.19 -14.31 -8.25
N MET A 732 0.16 -13.93 -9.01
CA MET A 732 0.22 -13.92 -10.48
C MET A 732 1.34 -13.02 -11.04
N ASN A 733 1.69 -11.95 -10.33
CA ASN A 733 2.80 -11.07 -10.71
C ASN A 733 4.16 -11.70 -10.36
N ARG A 734 4.28 -12.38 -9.22
CA ARG A 734 5.51 -13.09 -8.85
C ARG A 734 5.77 -14.31 -9.72
N ILE A 735 4.71 -15.04 -10.10
CA ILE A 735 4.78 -16.10 -11.11
C ILE A 735 5.24 -15.48 -12.43
N GLU A 736 4.62 -14.40 -12.90
CA GLU A 736 5.07 -13.75 -14.12
C GLU A 736 6.54 -13.28 -14.08
N LEU A 737 7.02 -12.83 -12.92
CA LEU A 737 8.43 -12.52 -12.70
C LEU A 737 9.31 -13.77 -12.76
N LEU A 738 8.92 -14.88 -12.11
CA LEU A 738 9.60 -16.17 -12.21
C LEU A 738 9.74 -16.60 -13.67
N ASN A 739 8.64 -16.59 -14.44
CA ASN A 739 8.63 -16.94 -15.87
C ASN A 739 9.60 -16.04 -16.65
N THR A 740 9.53 -14.73 -16.40
CA THR A 740 10.33 -13.73 -17.11
C THR A 740 11.83 -13.93 -16.87
N VAL A 741 12.23 -14.20 -15.62
CA VAL A 741 13.64 -14.40 -15.26
C VAL A 741 14.15 -15.74 -15.77
N LEU A 742 13.37 -16.81 -15.65
CA LEU A 742 13.71 -18.14 -16.19
C LEU A 742 13.96 -18.06 -17.71
N GLU A 743 13.06 -17.44 -18.46
CA GLU A 743 13.21 -17.28 -19.91
C GLU A 743 14.47 -16.48 -20.27
N CYS A 744 14.77 -15.41 -19.52
CA CYS A 744 15.99 -14.65 -19.72
C CYS A 744 17.24 -15.48 -19.43
N MET A 745 17.26 -16.25 -18.35
CA MET A 745 18.40 -17.10 -17.98
C MET A 745 18.67 -18.18 -19.03
N VAL A 746 17.61 -18.82 -19.54
CA VAL A 746 17.70 -19.86 -20.58
C VAL A 746 18.25 -19.29 -21.88
N VAL A 747 17.63 -18.22 -22.41
CA VAL A 747 18.03 -17.67 -23.71
C VAL A 747 19.41 -17.01 -23.67
N LEU A 748 19.76 -16.35 -22.56
CA LEU A 748 21.06 -15.68 -22.44
C LEU A 748 22.18 -16.63 -22.01
N LYS A 749 21.86 -17.83 -21.52
CA LYS A 749 22.79 -18.75 -20.82
C LYS A 749 23.62 -18.03 -19.74
N LYS A 750 23.00 -17.06 -19.07
CA LYS A 750 23.63 -16.20 -18.04
C LYS A 750 22.69 -16.02 -16.86
N ASN A 751 23.23 -16.01 -15.66
CA ASN A 751 22.50 -15.84 -14.40
C ASN A 751 22.84 -14.52 -13.68
N ASN A 752 23.45 -13.55 -14.37
CA ASN A 752 23.78 -12.25 -13.77
C ASN A 752 22.69 -11.21 -14.05
N LEU A 753 22.38 -10.42 -13.03
CA LEU A 753 21.32 -9.41 -13.02
C LEU A 753 21.40 -8.44 -14.22
N LYS A 754 22.60 -7.94 -14.53
CA LYS A 754 22.81 -6.94 -15.58
C LYS A 754 22.38 -7.45 -16.95
N ALA A 755 22.74 -8.67 -17.31
CA ALA A 755 22.37 -9.26 -18.60
C ALA A 755 20.86 -9.55 -18.69
N ILE A 756 20.26 -10.04 -17.60
CA ILE A 756 18.83 -10.35 -17.53
C ILE A 756 18.00 -9.06 -17.62
N ARG A 757 18.37 -8.02 -16.88
CA ARG A 757 17.71 -6.71 -16.91
C ARG A 757 17.78 -6.06 -18.29
N ALA A 758 18.93 -6.08 -18.94
CA ALA A 758 19.08 -5.56 -20.31
C ALA A 758 18.16 -6.28 -21.31
N LYS A 759 17.91 -7.59 -21.14
CA LYS A 759 16.94 -8.30 -21.96
C LYS A 759 15.49 -7.91 -21.62
N MET A 760 15.17 -7.77 -20.34
CA MET A 760 13.84 -7.33 -19.88
C MET A 760 13.47 -5.92 -20.36
N GLU A 761 14.45 -5.02 -20.51
CA GLU A 761 14.26 -3.66 -21.06
C GLU A 761 13.86 -3.68 -22.54
N ASN A 762 14.33 -4.68 -23.30
CA ASN A 762 13.96 -4.82 -24.71
C ASN A 762 12.61 -5.52 -24.91
N TRP A 763 11.99 -6.01 -23.83
CA TRP A 763 10.77 -6.80 -23.90
C TRP A 763 9.53 -5.93 -23.70
N LYS A 764 9.01 -5.42 -24.82
CA LYS A 764 7.88 -4.48 -24.85
C LYS A 764 6.58 -5.16 -24.39
N MET A 765 5.83 -4.44 -23.56
CA MET A 765 4.52 -4.88 -23.07
C MET A 765 3.39 -4.14 -23.79
N PHE A 766 2.31 -4.85 -24.13
CA PHE A 766 1.12 -4.29 -24.79
C PHE A 766 -0.09 -4.15 -23.85
N GLU A 767 0.08 -4.43 -22.54
CA GLU A 767 -0.97 -4.31 -21.51
C GLU A 767 -0.39 -3.66 -20.22
N GLY A 768 -0.99 -2.55 -19.76
CA GLY A 768 -0.70 -1.91 -18.46
C GLY A 768 0.06 -0.57 -18.52
N ASN A 769 0.39 -0.01 -17.34
CA ASN A 769 1.10 1.28 -17.16
C ASN A 769 2.63 1.21 -17.36
N TYR A 770 3.17 0.08 -17.84
CA TYR A 770 4.60 -0.16 -18.00
C TYR A 770 4.92 -0.48 -19.47
N ASN A 771 5.99 0.10 -20.01
CA ASN A 771 6.39 -0.08 -21.40
C ASN A 771 7.26 -1.33 -21.60
N THR A 772 7.98 -1.76 -20.55
CA THR A 772 8.90 -2.90 -20.59
C THR A 772 8.79 -3.79 -19.35
N LYS A 773 9.24 -5.05 -19.45
CA LYS A 773 9.30 -5.96 -18.30
C LYS A 773 10.22 -5.46 -17.18
N ALA A 774 11.27 -4.72 -17.54
CA ALA A 774 12.21 -4.10 -16.61
C ALA A 774 11.63 -2.89 -15.86
N GLU A 775 10.61 -2.24 -16.42
CA GLU A 775 9.84 -1.20 -15.72
C GLU A 775 8.80 -1.82 -14.78
N LYS A 776 8.19 -2.95 -15.18
CA LYS A 776 7.17 -3.65 -14.37
C LYS A 776 7.74 -4.32 -13.12
N PHE A 777 8.97 -4.85 -13.18
CA PHE A 777 9.61 -5.54 -12.07
C PHE A 777 10.92 -4.85 -11.69
N SER A 778 11.06 -4.49 -10.42
CA SER A 778 12.23 -3.77 -9.94
C SER A 778 13.50 -4.63 -9.97
N GLU A 779 14.64 -3.96 -9.97
CA GLU A 779 15.95 -4.61 -9.97
C GLU A 779 16.15 -5.55 -8.79
N ASN A 780 15.66 -5.16 -7.61
CA ASN A 780 15.75 -5.98 -6.41
C ASN A 780 14.88 -7.24 -6.49
N GLU A 781 13.68 -7.12 -7.07
CA GLU A 781 12.79 -8.26 -7.30
C GLU A 781 13.38 -9.23 -8.32
N THR A 782 13.97 -8.72 -9.41
CA THR A 782 14.70 -9.53 -10.38
C THR A 782 15.88 -10.24 -9.71
N LEU A 783 16.65 -9.56 -8.86
CA LEU A 783 17.80 -10.14 -8.16
C LEU A 783 17.38 -11.25 -7.20
N HIS A 784 16.36 -11.01 -6.37
CA HIS A 784 15.83 -12.04 -5.47
C HIS A 784 15.31 -13.26 -6.24
N MET A 785 14.63 -13.05 -7.37
CA MET A 785 14.16 -14.14 -8.21
C MET A 785 15.31 -14.94 -8.83
N ILE A 786 16.38 -14.27 -9.27
CA ILE A 786 17.61 -14.93 -9.75
C ILE A 786 18.21 -15.80 -8.64
N HIS A 787 18.33 -15.28 -7.41
CA HIS A 787 18.85 -16.05 -6.28
C HIS A 787 17.98 -17.26 -5.95
N PHE A 788 16.66 -17.08 -5.98
CA PHE A 788 15.72 -18.17 -5.78
C PHE A 788 15.86 -19.26 -6.83
N ILE A 789 15.87 -18.90 -8.12
CA ILE A 789 16.04 -19.86 -9.23
C ILE A 789 17.40 -20.57 -9.12
N ASN A 790 18.47 -19.85 -8.77
CA ASN A 790 19.78 -20.45 -8.56
C ASN A 790 19.81 -21.40 -7.35
N GLY A 791 18.98 -21.17 -6.33
CA GLY A 791 18.83 -22.09 -5.19
C GLY A 791 17.98 -23.33 -5.50
N LEU A 792 17.23 -23.32 -6.61
CA LEU A 792 16.51 -24.48 -7.14
C LEU A 792 17.37 -25.34 -8.09
N ARG A 793 18.49 -24.80 -8.59
CA ARG A 793 19.51 -25.50 -9.40
C ARG A 793 20.51 -26.21 -8.52
#